data_AF-A0A1I0C8S3-F1
#
_entry.id   AF-A0A1I0C8S3-F1
#
_cell.length_a   1.000
_cell.length_b   1.000
_cell.length_c   1.000
_cell.angle_alpha   90.00
_cell.angle_beta   90.00
_cell.angle_gamma   90.00
#
_symmetry.space_group_name_H-M   'P 1'
#
loop_
_entity.id
_entity.type
_entity.pdbx_description
1 polymer ?
#
loop_
_entity_poly.entity_id
_entity_poly.type
_entity_poly.pdbx_seq_one_letter_code
_entity_poly.pdbx_strand_id
1 'polypeptide(L)'
;MDNIKIGKYISYKRKQKGLTQKELGEMLLMSDKAVSKWERGISLPDISLLPELAKIFNITVDELLNGEDNTFTVNKEKNSLYIFKLTAKAYKQVLYFQLYSKKIWLYVINLLAFIFIFGGYALFSLQQYYSFHLDIIGLLIIVLGISLFFIPILLPIIKASFFKETEYQYTYDQENLTYIKDGRETCYKYSNFHHLYKSNDYCILINNSEKLFINLKDYKVISKFLTCPITNIISKKEKWITNSQIALTTLSILLLILELGYHIILKNLGFELIYAQLEYIIIITILLSTIICIIISKIKINLITTLSIITSSIIILITTWLISGNFVTQITYYSISPDFSSQLVLKQDKNTGKINDYHYTYLCFAKKTTSFNASSIKKISTRWLTNDCNYISYQKADGSSGIYIATYGDRSDGIAYYSVLNSLNGDWINKYDDEPRYHLMTKNNSITINNTETFSESEIEQFGTIAITLSKGSETRYIIALNSNCIIDDNGLIKHDGTIEIIPVFQVNVPATELFCTTYKKDDQVQQNINNQKRQEALDIVNEMHSLINNKEDYNNFKSRGDLFKIQTNSNDYIEITGLAYQKEQELGGDTGVIVDTNGTNLSIKAGTINDFYVEFSTKGSYRLHDNEEISEVSYSYRIIKSYDGYLIAKIGYRIPGNIGLVALSPTIEADISNNELFHHSSS
;
A
#
# COMPACT_ATOMS: atom_id res chain seq x y z
N MET A 1 32.74 80.78 0.08
CA MET A 1 31.30 81.03 0.26
C MET A 1 30.85 82.00 -0.81
N ASP A 2 29.88 81.59 -1.63
CA ASP A 2 29.27 82.43 -2.66
C ASP A 2 27.85 82.80 -2.20
N ASN A 3 27.63 84.07 -1.86
CA ASN A 3 26.36 84.56 -1.31
C ASN A 3 25.20 84.38 -2.30
N ILE A 4 25.48 84.46 -3.61
CA ILE A 4 24.46 84.28 -4.65
C ILE A 4 24.07 82.80 -4.73
N LYS A 5 25.06 81.89 -4.65
CA LYS A 5 24.82 80.45 -4.63
C LYS A 5 23.98 80.03 -3.42
N ILE A 6 24.37 80.48 -2.21
CA ILE A 6 23.64 80.22 -0.96
C ILE A 6 22.22 80.79 -1.03
N GLY A 7 22.06 82.02 -1.50
CA GLY A 7 20.75 82.67 -1.65
C GLY A 7 19.80 81.90 -2.59
N LYS A 8 20.29 81.49 -3.76
CA LYS A 8 19.52 80.66 -4.69
C LYS A 8 19.13 79.33 -4.07
N TYR A 9 20.02 78.72 -3.29
CA TYR A 9 19.77 77.46 -2.62
C TYR A 9 18.71 77.58 -1.51
N ILE A 10 18.74 78.64 -0.71
CA ILE A 10 17.69 78.98 0.26
C ILE A 10 16.34 79.13 -0.47
N SER A 11 16.29 79.86 -1.58
CA SER A 11 15.07 80.05 -2.37
C SER A 11 14.53 78.72 -2.91
N TYR A 12 15.42 77.85 -3.39
CA TYR A 12 15.09 76.53 -3.89
C TYR A 12 14.48 75.63 -2.80
N LYS A 13 15.14 75.52 -1.64
CA LYS A 13 14.66 74.70 -0.52
C LYS A 13 13.35 75.22 0.08
N ARG A 14 13.20 76.55 0.20
CA ARG A 14 11.92 77.16 0.61
C ARG A 14 10.78 76.77 -0.32
N LYS A 15 10.98 76.88 -1.64
CA LYS A 15 9.97 76.51 -2.64
C LYS A 15 9.65 75.02 -2.63
N GLN A 16 10.63 74.14 -2.41
CA GLN A 16 10.37 72.70 -2.25
C GLN A 16 9.48 72.38 -1.04
N LYS A 17 9.59 73.16 0.04
CA LYS A 17 8.72 73.05 1.22
C LYS A 17 7.36 73.73 1.04
N GLY A 18 7.10 74.34 -0.13
CA GLY A 18 5.84 75.04 -0.41
C GLY A 18 5.67 76.36 0.35
N LEU A 19 6.71 76.88 0.99
CA LEU A 19 6.64 78.07 1.84
C LEU A 19 6.78 79.35 1.02
N THR A 20 6.09 80.42 1.40
CA THR A 20 6.30 81.80 0.92
C THR A 20 7.45 82.48 1.69
N GLN A 21 8.02 83.58 1.15
CA GLN A 21 9.07 84.34 1.85
C GLN A 21 8.57 84.91 3.18
N LYS A 22 7.28 85.26 3.25
CA LYS A 22 6.63 85.74 4.46
C LYS A 22 6.54 84.65 5.52
N GLU A 23 6.08 83.45 5.16
CA GLU A 23 5.97 82.31 6.08
C GLU A 23 7.35 81.87 6.60
N LEU A 24 8.37 81.83 5.74
CA LEU A 24 9.73 81.53 6.20
C LEU A 24 10.27 82.62 7.15
N GLY A 25 9.93 83.88 6.90
CA GLY A 25 10.25 84.99 7.79
C GLY A 25 9.59 84.84 9.15
N GLU A 26 8.28 84.56 9.18
CA GLU A 26 7.51 84.34 10.41
C GLU A 26 8.07 83.19 11.26
N MET A 27 8.48 82.09 10.62
CA MET A 27 9.10 80.94 11.31
C MET A 27 10.45 81.27 11.96
N LEU A 28 11.16 82.28 11.46
CA LEU A 28 12.48 82.70 11.94
C LEU A 28 12.45 84.04 12.70
N LEU A 29 11.26 84.58 12.97
CA LEU A 29 11.05 85.92 13.55
C LEU A 29 11.73 87.05 12.77
N MET A 30 11.76 86.93 11.44
CA MET A 30 12.39 87.87 10.51
C MET A 30 11.38 88.45 9.51
N SER A 31 11.68 89.64 8.98
CA SER A 31 10.86 90.21 7.90
C SER A 31 11.04 89.43 6.58
N ASP A 32 9.96 89.35 5.80
CA ASP A 32 9.96 88.84 4.42
C ASP A 32 11.01 89.54 3.54
N LYS A 33 11.25 90.84 3.77
CA LYS A 33 12.31 91.63 3.13
C LYS A 33 13.72 91.11 3.44
N ALA A 34 13.96 90.59 4.65
CA ALA A 34 15.25 90.00 5.01
C ALA A 34 15.49 88.68 4.26
N VAL A 35 14.47 87.81 4.22
CA VAL A 35 14.49 86.57 3.42
C VAL A 35 14.71 86.87 1.94
N SER A 36 14.04 87.89 1.40
CA SER A 36 14.21 88.34 0.01
C SER A 36 15.63 88.86 -0.30
N LYS A 37 16.31 89.47 0.68
CA LYS A 37 17.72 89.88 0.52
C LYS A 37 18.65 88.67 0.54
N TRP A 38 18.39 87.67 1.39
CA TRP A 38 19.13 86.41 1.40
C TRP A 38 19.01 85.67 0.08
N GLU A 39 17.79 85.50 -0.42
CA GLU A 39 17.54 84.75 -1.66
C GLU A 39 18.18 85.39 -2.90
N ARG A 40 18.36 86.71 -2.89
CA ARG A 40 19.03 87.46 -3.95
C ARG A 40 20.55 87.55 -3.77
N GLY A 41 21.10 86.99 -2.69
CA GLY A 41 22.53 87.06 -2.37
C GLY A 41 23.01 88.44 -1.96
N ILE A 42 22.11 89.37 -1.62
CA ILE A 42 22.41 90.75 -1.20
C ILE A 42 22.96 90.78 0.23
N SER A 43 22.49 89.87 1.08
CA SER A 43 22.98 89.65 2.44
C SER A 43 22.91 88.16 2.78
N LEU A 44 23.55 87.73 3.86
CA LEU A 44 23.42 86.36 4.38
C LEU A 44 22.55 86.32 5.64
N PRO A 45 21.94 85.16 5.95
CA PRO A 45 21.39 84.93 7.28
C PRO A 45 22.50 85.03 8.33
N ASP A 46 22.16 85.57 9.50
CA ASP A 46 23.09 85.57 10.63
C ASP A 46 23.46 84.14 11.02
N ILE A 47 24.67 83.95 11.55
CA ILE A 47 25.20 82.64 11.95
C ILE A 47 24.28 81.95 12.97
N SER A 48 23.61 82.73 13.82
CA SER A 48 22.62 82.29 14.79
C SER A 48 21.38 81.64 14.15
N LEU A 49 21.03 82.03 12.92
CA LEU A 49 19.86 81.55 12.18
C LEU A 49 20.16 80.32 11.31
N LEU A 50 21.44 80.02 11.05
CA LEU A 50 21.83 78.91 10.18
C LEU A 50 21.37 77.53 10.69
N PRO A 51 21.45 77.20 12.00
CA PRO A 51 20.96 75.92 12.51
C PRO A 51 19.45 75.76 12.34
N GLU A 52 18.68 76.84 12.55
CA GLU A 52 17.23 76.82 12.38
C GLU A 52 16.82 76.72 10.92
N LEU A 53 17.48 77.47 10.03
CA LEU A 53 17.29 77.34 8.58
C LEU A 53 17.58 75.93 8.09
N ALA A 54 18.70 75.35 8.53
CA ALA A 54 19.07 73.97 8.22
C ALA A 54 17.99 72.97 8.70
N LYS A 55 17.45 73.19 9.92
CA LYS A 55 16.36 72.38 10.48
C LYS A 55 15.04 72.51 9.70
N ILE A 56 14.63 73.73 9.33
CA ILE A 56 13.40 73.97 8.55
C ILE A 56 13.48 73.28 7.18
N PHE A 57 14.63 73.34 6.53
CA PHE A 57 14.84 72.73 5.22
C PHE A 57 15.25 71.25 5.28
N ASN A 58 15.49 70.70 6.47
CA ASN A 58 15.96 69.35 6.70
C ASN A 58 17.26 69.03 5.94
N ILE A 59 18.23 69.92 6.09
CA ILE A 59 19.61 69.82 5.57
C ILE A 59 20.61 70.11 6.70
N THR A 60 21.89 69.90 6.45
CA THR A 60 22.98 70.31 7.34
C THR A 60 23.37 71.78 7.12
N VAL A 61 23.98 72.40 8.12
CA VAL A 61 24.53 73.77 7.98
C VAL A 61 25.60 73.80 6.89
N ASP A 62 26.38 72.74 6.74
CA ASP A 62 27.42 72.63 5.70
C ASP A 62 26.81 72.70 4.28
N GLU A 63 25.73 71.95 4.02
CA GLU A 63 24.97 72.02 2.75
C GLU A 63 24.41 73.41 2.49
N LEU A 64 23.89 74.06 3.53
CA LEU A 64 23.38 75.42 3.43
C LEU A 64 24.49 76.41 3.04
N LEU A 65 25.68 76.29 3.62
CA LEU A 65 26.83 77.17 3.35
C LEU A 65 27.52 76.87 2.01
N ASN A 66 27.44 75.63 1.53
CA ASN A 66 27.96 75.23 0.21
C ASN A 66 26.97 75.56 -0.93
N GLY A 67 25.71 75.85 -0.59
CA GLY A 67 24.67 76.26 -1.54
C GLY A 67 24.23 75.13 -2.48
N GLU A 68 24.40 73.88 -2.05
CA GLU A 68 24.00 72.68 -2.77
C GLU A 68 23.79 71.52 -1.79
N ASP A 69 22.98 70.53 -2.18
CA ASP A 69 22.86 69.29 -1.40
C ASP A 69 24.23 68.61 -1.35
N ASN A 70 24.56 67.95 -0.23
CA ASN A 70 25.73 67.07 -0.16
C ASN A 70 25.42 65.83 -0.99
N THR A 71 25.44 66.00 -2.31
CA THR A 71 25.85 64.91 -3.19
C THR A 71 27.24 64.56 -2.72
N PHE A 72 27.41 63.34 -2.19
CA PHE A 72 28.72 62.78 -1.85
C PHE A 72 29.65 63.00 -3.05
N THR A 73 30.37 64.11 -3.02
CA THR A 73 31.32 64.50 -4.02
C THR A 73 32.56 63.74 -3.65
N VAL A 74 32.72 62.62 -4.35
CA VAL A 74 33.99 61.91 -4.49
C VAL A 74 35.02 62.94 -4.87
N ASN A 75 35.85 63.34 -3.91
CA ASN A 75 37.11 63.99 -4.23
C ASN A 75 38.18 63.57 -3.22
N LYS A 76 39.12 62.80 -3.77
CA LYS A 76 40.48 62.51 -3.30
C LYS A 76 40.63 61.54 -2.13
N GLU A 77 40.59 60.25 -2.46
CA GLU A 77 41.78 59.40 -2.31
C GLU A 77 42.01 58.67 -3.63
N LYS A 78 43.16 58.93 -4.27
CA LYS A 78 43.71 58.05 -5.30
C LYS A 78 44.15 56.76 -4.57
N ASN A 79 43.67 55.61 -5.03
CA ASN A 79 44.05 54.26 -4.57
C ASN A 79 43.47 53.75 -3.23
N SER A 80 42.19 53.99 -2.93
CA SER A 80 41.51 53.11 -1.96
C SER A 80 41.36 51.70 -2.56
N LEU A 81 42.08 50.73 -2.01
CA LEU A 81 41.97 49.32 -2.40
C LEU A 81 40.67 48.73 -1.83
N TYR A 82 39.77 48.30 -2.70
CA TYR A 82 38.52 47.66 -2.29
C TYR A 82 38.69 46.13 -2.30
N ILE A 83 38.10 45.46 -1.32
CA ILE A 83 38.17 44.00 -1.18
C ILE A 83 36.76 43.42 -1.23
N PHE A 84 36.55 42.45 -2.11
CA PHE A 84 35.36 41.60 -2.11
C PHE A 84 35.76 40.17 -1.74
N LYS A 85 35.20 39.67 -0.64
CA LYS A 85 35.41 38.29 -0.20
C LYS A 85 34.31 37.38 -0.77
N LEU A 86 34.67 36.52 -1.72
CA LEU A 86 33.75 35.53 -2.27
C LEU A 86 33.62 34.36 -1.31
N THR A 87 32.52 34.34 -0.54
CA THR A 87 32.19 33.25 0.38
C THR A 87 31.57 32.06 -0.35
N ALA A 88 31.62 30.88 0.26
CA ALA A 88 30.93 29.68 -0.25
C ALA A 88 29.42 29.91 -0.48
N LYS A 89 28.78 30.74 0.35
CA LYS A 89 27.37 31.14 0.22
C LYS A 89 27.12 31.93 -1.07
N ALA A 90 27.97 32.92 -1.37
CA ALA A 90 27.88 33.70 -2.59
C ALA A 90 28.15 32.82 -3.83
N TYR A 91 29.20 31.99 -3.78
CA TYR A 91 29.50 31.04 -4.86
C TYR A 91 28.34 30.08 -5.15
N LYS A 92 27.69 29.53 -4.12
CA LYS A 92 26.48 28.71 -4.24
C LYS A 92 25.34 29.45 -4.96
N GLN A 93 25.13 30.74 -4.68
CA GLN A 93 24.13 31.55 -5.38
C GLN A 93 24.43 31.69 -6.87
N VAL A 94 25.71 31.88 -7.23
CA VAL A 94 26.15 31.94 -8.63
C VAL A 94 25.91 30.62 -9.35
N LEU A 95 26.24 29.48 -8.73
CA LEU A 95 26.00 28.16 -9.30
C LEU A 95 24.51 27.92 -9.58
N TYR A 96 23.63 28.28 -8.63
CA TYR A 96 22.19 28.20 -8.89
C TYR A 96 21.76 29.13 -10.02
N PHE A 97 22.26 30.36 -10.06
CA PHE A 97 21.93 31.27 -11.14
C PHE A 97 22.30 30.69 -12.53
N GLN A 98 23.47 30.05 -12.65
CA GLN A 98 23.89 29.37 -13.88
C GLN A 98 23.02 28.16 -14.26
N LEU A 99 22.51 27.43 -13.28
CA LEU A 99 21.57 26.33 -13.53
C LEU A 99 20.21 26.85 -13.98
N TYR A 100 19.65 27.80 -13.22
CA TYR A 100 18.31 28.35 -13.48
C TYR A 100 18.26 29.28 -14.70
N SER A 101 19.39 29.77 -15.21
CA SER A 101 19.44 30.44 -16.51
C SER A 101 19.23 29.47 -17.68
N LYS A 102 19.57 28.19 -17.50
CA LYS A 102 19.34 27.11 -18.48
C LYS A 102 18.00 26.41 -18.24
N LYS A 103 16.90 27.18 -18.21
CA LYS A 103 15.55 26.67 -17.86
C LYS A 103 15.14 25.42 -18.63
N ILE A 104 15.32 25.41 -19.96
CA ILE A 104 14.94 24.29 -20.83
C ILE A 104 15.58 22.98 -20.37
N TRP A 105 16.88 23.00 -20.04
CA TRP A 105 17.58 21.82 -19.56
C TRP A 105 17.05 21.32 -18.21
N LEU A 106 16.61 22.21 -17.33
CA LEU A 106 15.98 21.81 -16.07
C LEU A 106 14.64 21.09 -16.31
N TYR A 107 13.81 21.58 -17.25
CA TYR A 107 12.58 20.88 -17.65
C TYR A 107 12.89 19.51 -18.25
N VAL A 108 13.87 19.42 -19.16
CA VAL A 108 14.25 18.16 -19.82
C VAL A 108 14.76 17.13 -18.81
N ILE A 109 15.68 17.51 -17.91
CA ILE A 109 16.23 16.59 -16.89
C ILE A 109 15.12 16.11 -15.95
N ASN A 110 14.22 17.00 -15.54
CA ASN A 110 13.11 16.63 -14.65
C ASN A 110 12.13 15.68 -15.34
N LEU A 111 11.73 15.98 -16.58
CA LEU A 111 10.87 15.12 -17.38
C LEU A 111 11.50 13.74 -17.59
N LEU A 112 12.78 13.69 -17.96
CA LEU A 112 13.52 12.44 -18.15
C LEU A 112 13.57 11.62 -16.85
N ALA A 113 13.83 12.28 -15.71
CA ALA A 113 13.83 11.64 -14.40
C ALA A 113 12.49 10.97 -14.08
N PHE A 114 11.37 11.65 -14.32
CA PHE A 114 10.04 11.08 -14.10
C PHE A 114 9.67 10.00 -15.12
N ILE A 115 10.07 10.14 -16.40
CA ILE A 115 9.89 9.07 -17.39
C ILE A 115 10.59 7.80 -16.94
N PHE A 116 11.80 7.89 -16.38
CA PHE A 116 12.49 6.72 -15.83
C PHE A 116 11.81 6.19 -14.56
N ILE A 117 11.36 7.04 -13.65
CA ILE A 117 10.65 6.57 -12.45
C ILE A 117 9.36 5.83 -12.83
N PHE A 118 8.48 6.45 -13.63
CA PHE A 118 7.21 5.84 -14.03
C PHE A 118 7.39 4.68 -15.01
N GLY A 119 8.35 4.78 -15.93
CA GLY A 119 8.69 3.71 -16.87
C GLY A 119 9.30 2.50 -16.17
N GLY A 120 10.17 2.72 -15.18
CA GLY A 120 10.72 1.65 -14.34
C GLY A 120 9.65 1.00 -13.46
N TYR A 121 8.72 1.79 -12.91
CA TYR A 121 7.56 1.25 -12.17
C TYR A 121 6.63 0.42 -13.08
N ALA A 122 6.35 0.91 -14.28
CA ALA A 122 5.61 0.19 -15.31
C ALA A 122 6.25 -1.18 -15.62
N LEU A 123 7.57 -1.21 -15.83
CA LEU A 123 8.32 -2.45 -16.05
C LEU A 123 8.28 -3.38 -14.83
N PHE A 124 8.41 -2.83 -13.63
CA PHE A 124 8.30 -3.59 -12.38
C PHE A 124 6.94 -4.28 -12.27
N SER A 125 5.85 -3.57 -12.58
CA SER A 125 4.49 -4.17 -12.56
C SER A 125 4.24 -5.22 -13.64
N LEU A 126 5.09 -5.29 -14.68
CA LEU A 126 5.00 -6.33 -15.71
C LEU A 126 5.60 -7.67 -15.27
N GLN A 127 6.34 -7.71 -14.14
CA GLN A 127 6.90 -8.94 -13.59
C GLN A 127 5.83 -10.02 -13.36
N GLN A 128 4.61 -9.63 -13.00
CA GLN A 128 3.49 -10.57 -12.79
C GLN A 128 3.14 -11.39 -14.04
N TYR A 129 3.57 -10.96 -15.23
CA TYR A 129 3.21 -11.58 -16.51
C TYR A 129 4.38 -12.27 -17.23
N TYR A 130 5.63 -12.02 -16.83
CA TYR A 130 6.80 -12.56 -17.51
C TYR A 130 7.82 -13.12 -16.51
N SER A 131 8.33 -14.32 -16.77
CA SER A 131 9.30 -15.03 -15.91
C SER A 131 10.74 -14.44 -15.92
N PHE A 132 10.95 -13.29 -16.57
CA PHE A 132 12.26 -12.62 -16.61
C PHE A 132 12.44 -11.69 -15.40
N HIS A 133 13.69 -11.44 -15.00
CA HIS A 133 14.09 -10.48 -13.95
C HIS A 133 13.86 -9.00 -14.36
N LEU A 134 12.65 -8.68 -14.82
CA LEU A 134 12.21 -7.32 -15.16
C LEU A 134 12.13 -6.42 -13.93
N ASP A 135 12.02 -7.01 -12.74
CA ASP A 135 12.10 -6.35 -11.45
C ASP A 135 13.44 -5.63 -11.24
N ILE A 136 14.56 -6.30 -11.50
CA ILE A 136 15.90 -5.73 -11.36
C ILE A 136 16.08 -4.58 -12.35
N ILE A 137 15.67 -4.78 -13.61
CA ILE A 137 15.78 -3.74 -14.65
C ILE A 137 14.90 -2.54 -14.29
N GLY A 138 13.65 -2.77 -13.89
CA GLY A 138 12.73 -1.73 -13.44
C GLY A 138 13.28 -0.93 -12.26
N LEU A 139 13.82 -1.62 -11.25
CA LEU A 139 14.44 -0.99 -10.08
C LEU A 139 15.66 -0.13 -10.46
N LEU A 140 16.54 -0.63 -11.34
CA LEU A 140 17.70 0.13 -11.82
C LEU A 140 17.28 1.41 -12.55
N ILE A 141 16.24 1.35 -13.37
CA ILE A 141 15.70 2.53 -14.08
C ILE A 141 15.08 3.52 -13.08
N ILE A 142 14.37 3.05 -12.05
CA ILE A 142 13.85 3.91 -10.98
C ILE A 142 14.99 4.63 -10.26
N VAL A 143 16.06 3.91 -9.88
CA VAL A 143 17.24 4.47 -9.21
C VAL A 143 17.93 5.52 -10.09
N LEU A 144 18.06 5.26 -11.39
CA LEU A 144 18.57 6.22 -12.37
C LEU A 144 17.71 7.50 -12.40
N GLY A 145 16.38 7.34 -12.44
CA GLY A 145 15.43 8.45 -12.43
C GLY A 145 15.52 9.30 -11.14
N ILE A 146 15.58 8.65 -9.97
CA ILE A 146 15.77 9.33 -8.68
C ILE A 146 17.09 10.11 -8.66
N SER A 147 18.18 9.51 -9.15
CA SER A 147 19.49 10.17 -9.24
C SER A 147 19.42 11.43 -10.11
N LEU A 148 18.81 11.33 -11.29
CA LEU A 148 18.60 12.46 -12.22
C LEU A 148 17.77 13.58 -11.60
N PHE A 149 16.75 13.26 -10.80
CA PHE A 149 15.94 14.24 -10.10
C PHE A 149 16.74 15.05 -9.07
N PHE A 150 17.63 14.40 -8.31
CA PHE A 150 18.41 15.05 -7.25
C PHE A 150 19.68 15.77 -7.75
N ILE A 151 20.21 15.39 -8.91
CA ILE A 151 21.44 15.98 -9.49
C ILE A 151 21.42 17.53 -9.52
N PRO A 152 20.38 18.23 -10.03
CA PRO A 152 20.34 19.70 -10.07
C PRO A 152 20.36 20.36 -8.68
N ILE A 153 19.91 19.63 -7.65
CA ILE A 153 19.86 20.11 -6.26
C ILE A 153 21.20 19.89 -5.57
N LEU A 154 21.78 18.69 -5.73
CA LEU A 154 22.99 18.26 -5.04
C LEU A 154 24.27 18.88 -5.64
N LEU A 155 24.38 18.99 -6.96
CA LEU A 155 25.59 19.50 -7.62
C LEU A 155 26.05 20.89 -7.11
N PRO A 156 25.17 21.90 -6.98
CA PRO A 156 25.56 23.19 -6.41
C PRO A 156 25.98 23.12 -4.95
N ILE A 157 25.37 22.23 -4.16
CA ILE A 157 25.68 22.06 -2.74
C ILE A 157 27.07 21.46 -2.59
N ILE A 158 27.36 20.39 -3.32
CA ILE A 158 28.65 19.70 -3.33
C ILE A 158 29.74 20.67 -3.81
N LYS A 159 29.57 21.31 -4.97
CA LYS A 159 30.56 22.26 -5.50
C LYS A 159 30.83 23.44 -4.57
N ALA A 160 29.81 23.93 -3.86
CA ALA A 160 29.98 25.00 -2.89
C ALA A 160 30.70 24.54 -1.61
N SER A 161 30.54 23.28 -1.19
CA SER A 161 31.21 22.74 -0.01
C SER A 161 32.73 22.58 -0.18
N PHE A 162 33.19 22.33 -1.41
CA PHE A 162 34.61 22.24 -1.75
C PHE A 162 35.23 23.59 -2.18
N PHE A 163 34.45 24.69 -2.16
CA PHE A 163 34.93 25.99 -2.59
C PHE A 163 35.80 26.65 -1.52
N LYS A 164 37.05 26.97 -1.86
CA LYS A 164 37.94 27.78 -1.01
C LYS A 164 37.60 29.25 -1.19
N GLU A 165 37.41 29.97 -0.09
CA GLU A 165 37.10 31.40 -0.15
C GLU A 165 38.23 32.19 -0.83
N THR A 166 37.86 33.07 -1.75
CA THR A 166 38.81 33.88 -2.52
C THR A 166 38.53 35.35 -2.30
N GLU A 167 39.57 36.13 -2.03
CA GLU A 167 39.49 37.58 -1.96
C GLU A 167 39.84 38.18 -3.31
N TYR A 168 39.02 39.13 -3.74
CA TYR A 168 39.24 39.88 -4.95
C TYR A 168 39.49 41.33 -4.58
N GLN A 169 40.63 41.84 -5.03
CA GLN A 169 41.04 43.22 -4.79
C GLN A 169 40.81 44.04 -6.05
N TYR A 170 40.23 45.22 -5.93
CA TYR A 170 39.99 46.10 -7.07
C TYR A 170 40.04 47.57 -6.70
N THR A 171 40.37 48.40 -7.69
CA THR A 171 40.29 49.85 -7.65
C THR A 171 39.46 50.31 -8.85
N TYR A 172 38.80 51.46 -8.72
CA TYR A 172 37.98 52.01 -9.80
C TYR A 172 38.15 53.52 -9.91
N ASP A 173 38.12 54.01 -11.14
CA ASP A 173 38.12 55.43 -11.47
C ASP A 173 36.93 55.77 -12.39
N GLN A 174 36.95 56.95 -13.01
CA GLN A 174 35.88 57.42 -13.89
C GLN A 174 35.78 56.66 -15.22
N GLU A 175 36.84 55.96 -15.65
CA GLU A 175 36.93 55.30 -16.95
C GLU A 175 37.16 53.78 -16.85
N ASN A 176 37.85 53.33 -15.80
CA ASN A 176 38.37 51.98 -15.69
C ASN A 176 38.10 51.33 -14.32
N LEU A 177 37.94 50.02 -14.35
CA LEU A 177 37.99 49.12 -13.20
C LEU A 177 39.29 48.31 -13.27
N THR A 178 40.16 48.44 -12.29
CA THR A 178 41.41 47.68 -12.20
C THR A 178 41.26 46.58 -11.16
N TYR A 179 41.54 45.34 -11.54
CA TYR A 179 41.40 44.15 -10.71
C TYR A 179 42.77 43.55 -10.43
N ILE A 180 43.07 43.27 -9.16
CA ILE A 180 44.34 42.69 -8.72
C ILE A 180 44.08 41.23 -8.35
N LYS A 181 44.71 40.32 -9.09
CA LYS A 181 44.62 38.89 -8.87
C LYS A 181 46.01 38.27 -8.89
N ASP A 182 46.39 37.57 -7.83
CA ASP A 182 47.70 36.92 -7.69
C ASP A 182 48.88 37.89 -7.93
N GLY A 183 48.72 39.16 -7.50
CA GLY A 183 49.72 40.22 -7.68
C GLY A 183 49.79 40.84 -9.08
N ARG A 184 48.95 40.40 -10.03
CA ARG A 184 48.84 41.02 -11.36
C ARG A 184 47.65 41.97 -11.41
N GLU A 185 47.92 43.21 -11.83
CA GLU A 185 46.90 44.21 -12.09
C GLU A 185 46.38 44.08 -13.52
N THR A 186 45.05 44.01 -13.66
CA THR A 186 44.35 43.93 -14.94
C THR A 186 43.35 45.07 -15.03
N CYS A 187 43.51 45.94 -16.02
CA CYS A 187 42.69 47.14 -16.18
C CYS A 187 41.60 46.92 -17.23
N TYR A 188 40.35 47.17 -16.86
CA TYR A 188 39.18 46.98 -17.69
C TYR A 188 38.45 48.30 -17.90
N LYS A 189 38.28 48.72 -19.17
CA LYS A 189 37.40 49.84 -19.51
C LYS A 189 35.94 49.45 -19.26
N TYR A 190 35.11 50.37 -18.77
CA TYR A 190 33.69 50.08 -18.54
C TYR A 190 32.94 49.66 -19.81
N SER A 191 33.40 50.10 -21.00
CA SER A 191 32.87 49.69 -22.31
C SER A 191 33.08 48.20 -22.62
N ASN A 192 34.03 47.53 -21.96
CA ASN A 192 34.38 46.14 -22.25
C ASN A 192 33.44 45.14 -21.56
N PHE A 193 32.56 45.62 -20.66
CA PHE A 193 31.61 44.74 -20.00
C PHE A 193 30.38 44.51 -20.87
N HIS A 194 30.10 43.24 -21.16
CA HIS A 194 28.96 42.86 -21.99
C HIS A 194 27.70 42.58 -21.18
N HIS A 195 27.84 42.23 -19.91
CA HIS A 195 26.70 41.90 -19.06
C HIS A 195 27.01 42.11 -17.58
N LEU A 196 25.98 42.50 -16.82
CA LEU A 196 26.06 42.59 -15.36
C LEU A 196 25.00 41.72 -14.68
N TYR A 197 25.43 40.98 -13.65
CA TYR A 197 24.54 40.26 -12.73
C TYR A 197 24.52 40.93 -11.36
N LYS A 198 23.33 41.27 -10.87
CA LYS A 198 23.14 41.98 -9.59
C LYS A 198 22.51 41.09 -8.54
N SER A 199 23.18 40.87 -7.42
CA SER A 199 22.63 40.26 -6.20
C SER A 199 22.22 41.35 -5.20
N ASN A 200 21.65 40.94 -4.06
CA ASN A 200 21.37 41.82 -2.93
C ASN A 200 22.64 42.32 -2.23
N ASP A 201 23.75 41.57 -2.33
CA ASP A 201 24.99 41.85 -1.58
C ASP A 201 26.16 42.25 -2.49
N TYR A 202 26.16 41.83 -3.76
CA TYR A 202 27.28 42.00 -4.71
C TYR A 202 26.82 42.07 -6.17
N CYS A 203 27.69 42.53 -7.06
CA CYS A 203 27.50 42.47 -8.51
C CYS A 203 28.62 41.67 -9.19
N ILE A 204 28.30 41.03 -10.31
CA ILE A 204 29.25 40.33 -11.18
C ILE A 204 29.27 41.04 -12.52
N LEU A 205 30.44 41.53 -12.91
CA LEU A 205 30.72 42.07 -14.23
C LEU A 205 31.30 40.98 -15.12
N ILE A 206 30.76 40.83 -16.33
CA ILE A 206 31.26 39.86 -17.31
C ILE A 206 32.02 40.59 -18.41
N ASN A 207 33.28 40.21 -18.58
CA ASN A 207 34.08 40.54 -19.74
C ASN A 207 34.54 39.24 -20.40
N ASN A 208 33.97 38.91 -21.56
CA ASN A 208 34.20 37.64 -22.25
C ASN A 208 34.01 36.41 -21.31
N SER A 209 35.10 35.71 -20.98
CA SER A 209 35.10 34.55 -20.08
C SER A 209 35.33 34.90 -18.61
N GLU A 210 35.70 36.14 -18.30
CA GLU A 210 36.09 36.59 -16.95
C GLU A 210 34.89 37.12 -16.17
N LYS A 211 34.84 36.76 -14.88
CA LYS A 211 33.81 37.17 -13.93
C LYS A 211 34.46 37.97 -12.81
N LEU A 212 34.09 39.24 -12.72
CA LEU A 212 34.67 40.18 -11.77
C LEU A 212 33.60 40.51 -10.72
N PHE A 213 33.91 40.29 -9.45
CA PHE A 213 33.00 40.50 -8.33
C PHE A 213 33.24 41.84 -7.66
N ILE A 214 32.19 42.62 -7.46
CA ILE A 214 32.28 43.92 -6.78
C ILE A 214 31.19 44.03 -5.69
N ASN A 215 31.49 44.75 -4.61
CA ASN A 215 30.52 45.04 -3.57
C ASN A 215 29.37 45.89 -4.13
N LEU A 216 28.15 45.69 -3.61
CA LEU A 216 26.99 46.46 -4.07
C LEU A 216 27.14 47.97 -3.78
N LYS A 217 27.83 48.35 -2.71
CA LYS A 217 28.09 49.77 -2.36
C LYS A 217 28.89 50.47 -3.45
N ASP A 218 29.96 49.83 -3.92
CA ASP A 218 30.87 50.37 -4.93
C ASP A 218 30.20 50.38 -6.31
N TYR A 219 29.41 49.34 -6.61
CA TYR A 219 28.58 49.29 -7.82
C TYR A 219 27.66 50.51 -7.97
N LYS A 220 27.08 51.05 -6.88
CA LYS A 220 26.19 52.23 -6.97
C LYS A 220 26.91 53.48 -7.49
N VAL A 221 28.23 53.55 -7.33
CA VAL A 221 29.07 54.63 -7.87
C VAL A 221 29.39 54.34 -9.33
N ILE A 222 29.86 53.13 -9.60
CA ILE A 222 30.31 52.69 -10.93
C ILE A 222 29.15 52.57 -11.93
N SER A 223 27.92 52.32 -11.46
CA SER A 223 26.75 52.08 -12.33
C SER A 223 26.43 53.23 -13.28
N LYS A 224 26.91 54.44 -12.99
CA LYS A 224 26.77 55.62 -13.86
C LYS A 224 27.60 55.51 -15.14
N PHE A 225 28.68 54.72 -15.12
CA PHE A 225 29.63 54.57 -16.22
C PHE A 225 29.41 53.26 -17.03
N LEU A 226 28.54 52.37 -16.53
CA LEU A 226 28.24 51.09 -17.18
C LEU A 226 27.07 51.23 -18.16
N THR A 227 27.26 50.77 -19.40
CA THR A 227 26.23 50.75 -20.46
C THR A 227 25.65 49.36 -20.74
N CYS A 228 26.14 48.33 -20.04
CA CYS A 228 25.76 46.94 -20.27
C CYS A 228 24.37 46.57 -19.72
N PRO A 229 23.69 45.55 -20.29
CA PRO A 229 22.44 45.03 -19.76
C PRO A 229 22.60 44.47 -18.34
N ILE A 230 21.63 44.81 -17.48
CA ILE A 230 21.59 44.41 -16.08
C ILE A 230 20.56 43.29 -15.92
N THR A 231 20.97 42.20 -15.27
CA THR A 231 20.07 41.12 -14.85
C THR A 231 20.21 40.86 -13.36
N ASN A 232 19.09 40.74 -12.66
CA ASN A 232 19.13 40.38 -11.25
C ASN A 232 19.40 38.89 -11.09
N ILE A 233 20.23 38.53 -10.11
CA ILE A 233 20.46 37.16 -9.70
C ILE A 233 19.16 36.62 -9.10
N ILE A 234 18.80 35.40 -9.51
CA ILE A 234 17.52 34.78 -9.20
C ILE A 234 17.33 34.67 -7.68
N SER A 235 16.28 35.33 -7.20
CA SER A 235 15.87 35.35 -5.80
C SER A 235 15.32 34.00 -5.34
N LYS A 236 15.24 33.78 -4.02
CA LYS A 236 14.62 32.56 -3.46
C LYS A 236 13.18 32.37 -3.96
N LYS A 237 12.42 33.47 -4.10
CA LYS A 237 11.04 33.48 -4.59
C LYS A 237 10.96 33.05 -6.06
N GLU A 238 11.84 33.54 -6.92
CA GLU A 238 11.88 33.17 -8.34
C GLU A 238 12.32 31.72 -8.57
N LYS A 239 13.22 31.18 -7.72
CA LYS A 239 13.56 29.75 -7.74
C LYS A 239 12.34 28.90 -7.41
N TRP A 240 11.61 29.26 -6.35
CA TRP A 240 10.40 28.54 -5.96
C TRP A 240 9.35 28.56 -7.07
N ILE A 241 9.10 29.74 -7.65
CA ILE A 241 8.23 29.89 -8.83
C ILE A 241 8.67 28.98 -9.98
N THR A 242 9.96 29.00 -10.34
CA THR A 242 10.48 28.20 -11.46
C THR A 242 10.35 26.70 -11.19
N ASN A 243 10.63 26.25 -9.96
CA ASN A 243 10.46 24.84 -9.58
C ASN A 243 9.00 24.41 -9.63
N SER A 244 8.07 25.25 -9.15
CA SER A 244 6.63 24.96 -9.23
C SER A 244 6.17 24.85 -10.68
N GLN A 245 6.68 25.70 -11.58
CA GLN A 245 6.39 25.59 -13.02
C GLN A 245 6.93 24.29 -13.62
N ILE A 246 8.17 23.91 -13.29
CA ILE A 246 8.77 22.63 -13.73
C ILE A 246 7.92 21.46 -13.24
N ALA A 247 7.51 21.44 -11.97
CA ALA A 247 6.71 20.36 -11.43
C ALA A 247 5.33 20.25 -12.12
N LEU A 248 4.63 21.38 -12.28
CA LEU A 248 3.30 21.39 -12.90
C LEU A 248 3.35 20.99 -14.38
N THR A 249 4.28 21.54 -15.16
CA THR A 249 4.42 21.20 -16.58
C THR A 249 4.82 19.74 -16.78
N THR A 250 5.71 19.21 -15.94
CA THR A 250 6.13 17.81 -15.99
C THR A 250 4.94 16.89 -15.69
N LEU A 251 4.14 17.21 -14.67
CA LEU A 251 2.90 16.50 -14.37
C LEU A 251 1.92 16.52 -15.57
N SER A 252 1.68 17.69 -16.18
CA SER A 252 0.78 17.80 -17.34
C SER A 252 1.25 16.95 -18.52
N ILE A 253 2.56 16.96 -18.82
CA ILE A 253 3.13 16.18 -19.93
C ILE A 253 3.00 14.67 -19.66
N LEU A 254 3.29 14.22 -18.43
CA LEU A 254 3.17 12.80 -18.06
C LEU A 254 1.74 12.30 -18.15
N LEU A 255 0.77 13.10 -17.68
CA LEU A 255 -0.65 12.79 -17.78
C LEU A 255 -1.12 12.73 -19.25
N LEU A 256 -0.64 13.64 -20.10
CA LEU A 256 -0.94 13.63 -21.53
C LEU A 256 -0.33 12.40 -22.23
N ILE A 257 0.89 12.01 -21.87
CA ILE A 257 1.51 10.77 -22.37
C ILE A 257 0.68 9.54 -21.94
N LEU A 258 0.21 9.51 -20.70
CA LEU A 258 -0.65 8.43 -20.18
C LEU A 258 -1.97 8.35 -20.96
N GLU A 259 -2.63 9.48 -21.19
CA GLU A 259 -3.91 9.56 -21.92
C GLU A 259 -3.76 9.14 -23.38
N LEU A 260 -2.74 9.64 -24.07
CA LEU A 260 -2.43 9.24 -25.45
C LEU A 260 -2.06 7.76 -25.54
N GLY A 261 -1.22 7.28 -24.61
CA GLY A 261 -0.83 5.87 -24.53
C GLY A 261 -2.03 4.95 -24.31
N TYR A 262 -2.99 5.38 -23.49
CA TYR A 262 -4.23 4.65 -23.29
C TYR A 262 -5.05 4.55 -24.59
N HIS A 263 -5.33 5.67 -25.26
CA HIS A 263 -6.18 5.66 -26.45
C HIS A 263 -5.54 5.00 -27.67
N ILE A 264 -4.22 5.12 -27.86
CA ILE A 264 -3.51 4.57 -29.02
C ILE A 264 -3.16 3.10 -28.83
N ILE A 265 -2.74 2.70 -27.62
CA ILE A 265 -2.17 1.38 -27.35
C ILE A 265 -3.12 0.54 -26.50
N LEU A 266 -3.39 0.96 -25.26
CA LEU A 266 -4.06 0.10 -24.26
C LEU A 266 -5.50 -0.24 -24.66
N LYS A 267 -6.26 0.73 -25.17
CA LYS A 267 -7.63 0.52 -25.63
C LYS A 267 -7.70 -0.50 -26.77
N ASN A 268 -6.73 -0.46 -27.69
CA ASN A 268 -6.62 -1.43 -28.79
C ASN A 268 -6.23 -2.84 -28.29
N LEU A 269 -5.54 -2.94 -27.16
CA LEU A 269 -5.20 -4.21 -26.50
C LEU A 269 -6.32 -4.76 -25.61
N GLY A 270 -7.48 -4.07 -25.55
CA GLY A 270 -8.65 -4.46 -24.77
C GLY A 270 -8.61 -4.03 -23.30
N PHE A 271 -7.65 -3.17 -22.92
CA PHE A 271 -7.64 -2.56 -21.59
C PHE A 271 -8.60 -1.38 -21.53
N GLU A 272 -9.27 -1.27 -20.40
CA GLU A 272 -10.15 -0.15 -20.07
C GLU A 272 -9.71 0.48 -18.75
N LEU A 273 -10.03 1.75 -18.52
CA LEU A 273 -9.86 2.34 -17.20
C LEU A 273 -10.77 1.67 -16.18
N ILE A 274 -10.26 1.39 -14.97
CA ILE A 274 -11.04 0.80 -13.86
C ILE A 274 -12.28 1.66 -13.58
N TYR A 275 -12.05 2.96 -13.45
CA TYR A 275 -13.09 3.98 -13.30
C TYR A 275 -13.13 4.86 -14.55
N ALA A 276 -14.28 4.91 -15.21
CA ALA A 276 -14.49 5.78 -16.37
C ALA A 276 -14.29 7.27 -16.03
N GLN A 277 -14.52 7.66 -14.77
CA GLN A 277 -14.32 9.02 -14.27
C GLN A 277 -12.87 9.50 -14.38
N LEU A 278 -11.90 8.58 -14.41
CA LEU A 278 -10.48 8.92 -14.49
C LEU A 278 -10.11 9.63 -15.78
N GLU A 279 -10.79 9.35 -16.91
CA GLU A 279 -10.58 10.07 -18.18
C GLU A 279 -10.78 11.58 -17.97
N TYR A 280 -11.88 11.95 -17.31
CA TYR A 280 -12.20 13.35 -17.03
C TYR A 280 -11.29 13.96 -15.96
N ILE A 281 -10.96 13.22 -14.90
CA ILE A 281 -10.08 13.71 -13.82
C ILE A 281 -8.69 14.03 -14.37
N ILE A 282 -8.15 13.19 -15.26
CA ILE A 282 -6.84 13.42 -15.90
C ILE A 282 -6.88 14.74 -16.70
N ILE A 283 -7.90 14.93 -17.55
CA ILE A 283 -8.05 16.14 -18.36
C ILE A 283 -8.20 17.40 -17.48
N ILE A 284 -9.06 17.34 -16.45
CA ILE A 284 -9.26 18.45 -15.51
C ILE A 284 -7.95 18.79 -14.79
N THR A 285 -7.15 17.80 -14.41
CA THR A 285 -5.86 18.01 -13.75
C THR A 285 -4.85 18.66 -14.68
N ILE A 286 -4.82 18.29 -15.96
CA ILE A 286 -4.00 18.95 -16.99
C ILE A 286 -4.42 20.43 -17.14
N LEU A 287 -5.73 20.71 -17.17
CA LEU A 287 -6.26 22.07 -17.29
C LEU A 287 -5.93 22.92 -16.05
N LEU A 288 -6.12 22.39 -14.84
CA LEU A 288 -5.80 23.12 -13.62
C LEU A 288 -4.29 23.39 -13.50
N SER A 289 -3.44 22.41 -13.81
CA SER A 289 -1.99 22.58 -13.75
C SER A 289 -1.47 23.63 -14.73
N THR A 290 -2.02 23.68 -15.95
CA THR A 290 -1.68 24.72 -16.95
C THR A 290 -2.14 26.11 -16.50
N ILE A 291 -3.37 26.25 -16.00
CA ILE A 291 -3.89 27.53 -15.48
C ILE A 291 -3.04 28.03 -14.30
N ILE A 292 -2.74 27.16 -13.33
CA ILE A 292 -1.90 27.52 -12.18
C ILE A 292 -0.50 27.94 -12.65
N CYS A 293 0.08 27.23 -13.62
CA CYS A 293 1.38 27.59 -14.18
C CYS A 293 1.37 29.00 -14.79
N ILE A 294 0.30 29.36 -15.51
CA ILE A 294 0.10 30.70 -16.09
C ILE A 294 -0.02 31.76 -14.99
N ILE A 295 -0.85 31.53 -13.97
CA ILE A 295 -1.04 32.47 -12.85
C ILE A 295 0.29 32.75 -12.13
N ILE A 296 1.05 31.69 -11.83
CA ILE A 296 2.35 31.78 -11.16
C ILE A 296 3.36 32.56 -12.02
N SER A 297 3.29 32.41 -13.33
CA SER A 297 4.28 32.95 -14.26
C SER A 297 4.30 34.49 -14.35
N LYS A 298 3.21 35.17 -13.94
CA LYS A 298 3.01 36.63 -14.15
C LYS A 298 3.39 37.07 -15.58
N ILE A 299 3.23 36.19 -16.57
CA ILE A 299 3.68 36.41 -17.95
C ILE A 299 2.87 37.57 -18.54
N LYS A 300 3.59 38.55 -19.12
CA LYS A 300 3.00 39.38 -20.19
C LYS A 300 2.67 38.44 -21.34
N ILE A 301 1.38 38.16 -21.52
CA ILE A 301 0.87 37.24 -22.53
C ILE A 301 1.50 37.58 -23.89
N ASN A 302 2.35 36.69 -24.40
CA ASN A 302 2.98 36.79 -25.71
C ASN A 302 2.39 35.74 -26.65
N LEU A 303 2.61 35.89 -27.97
CA LEU A 303 1.98 35.06 -29.01
C LEU A 303 2.21 33.55 -28.81
N ILE A 304 3.37 33.16 -28.29
CA ILE A 304 3.72 31.75 -28.07
C ILE A 304 2.92 31.17 -26.91
N THR A 305 2.75 31.93 -25.81
CA THR A 305 1.90 31.50 -24.69
C THR A 305 0.42 31.44 -25.06
N THR A 306 -0.07 32.35 -25.90
CA THR A 306 -1.45 32.27 -26.42
C THR A 306 -1.65 31.07 -27.32
N LEU A 307 -0.70 30.77 -28.21
CA LEU A 307 -0.78 29.60 -29.08
C LEU A 307 -0.76 28.29 -28.28
N SER A 308 0.08 28.19 -27.25
CA SER A 308 0.12 27.01 -26.37
C SER A 308 -1.18 26.81 -25.57
N ILE A 309 -1.80 27.90 -25.10
CA ILE A 309 -3.11 27.85 -24.45
C ILE A 309 -4.17 27.38 -25.46
N ILE A 310 -4.20 27.96 -26.65
CA ILE A 310 -5.16 27.60 -27.72
C ILE A 310 -4.99 26.13 -28.13
N THR A 311 -3.77 25.65 -28.34
CA THR A 311 -3.54 24.24 -28.71
C THR A 311 -3.97 23.30 -27.58
N SER A 312 -3.70 23.66 -26.32
CA SER A 312 -4.13 22.86 -25.17
C SER A 312 -5.66 22.86 -25.05
N SER A 313 -6.32 24.01 -25.25
CA SER A 313 -7.78 24.11 -25.26
C SER A 313 -8.42 23.34 -26.41
N ILE A 314 -7.79 23.30 -27.60
CA ILE A 314 -8.25 22.51 -28.74
C ILE A 314 -8.11 21.02 -28.47
N ILE A 315 -6.97 20.58 -27.92
CA ILE A 315 -6.77 19.18 -27.52
C ILE A 315 -7.82 18.77 -26.49
N ILE A 316 -8.08 19.61 -25.48
CA ILE A 316 -9.09 19.37 -24.45
C ILE A 316 -10.50 19.32 -25.07
N LEU A 317 -10.84 20.20 -26.01
CA LEU A 317 -12.13 20.16 -26.72
C LEU A 317 -12.29 18.86 -27.53
N ILE A 318 -11.22 18.42 -28.21
CA ILE A 318 -11.22 17.17 -28.99
C ILE A 318 -11.36 15.96 -28.07
N THR A 319 -10.62 15.89 -26.96
CA THR A 319 -10.73 14.77 -26.01
C THR A 319 -12.10 14.76 -25.33
N THR A 320 -12.62 15.93 -24.92
CA THR A 320 -13.96 16.03 -24.32
C THR A 320 -15.06 15.61 -25.31
N TRP A 321 -14.94 15.95 -26.60
CA TRP A 321 -15.87 15.51 -27.64
C TRP A 321 -15.80 14.00 -27.92
N LEU A 322 -14.59 13.43 -27.96
CA LEU A 322 -14.40 11.98 -28.09
C LEU A 322 -15.00 11.21 -26.89
N ILE A 323 -14.97 11.81 -25.70
CA ILE A 323 -15.47 11.20 -24.47
C ILE A 323 -17.00 11.40 -24.32
N SER A 324 -17.60 12.48 -24.82
CA SER A 324 -19.04 12.76 -24.63
C SER A 324 -19.98 11.75 -25.31
N GLY A 325 -19.48 10.93 -26.23
CA GLY A 325 -20.23 9.81 -26.81
C GLY A 325 -20.48 8.64 -25.84
N ASN A 326 -19.77 8.58 -24.71
CA ASN A 326 -19.80 7.46 -23.75
C ASN A 326 -20.26 7.93 -22.35
N PHE A 327 -21.44 8.55 -22.25
CA PHE A 327 -22.04 8.78 -20.92
C PHE A 327 -22.03 7.47 -20.13
N VAL A 328 -21.47 7.49 -18.91
CA VAL A 328 -21.13 6.32 -18.10
C VAL A 328 -22.33 5.38 -17.92
N THR A 329 -22.44 4.40 -18.82
CA THR A 329 -23.43 3.33 -18.79
C THR A 329 -23.04 2.21 -17.83
N GLN A 330 -21.90 2.31 -17.15
CA GLN A 330 -21.38 1.24 -16.29
C GLN A 330 -21.21 1.67 -14.83
N ILE A 331 -21.48 0.78 -13.90
CA ILE A 331 -21.19 0.92 -12.46
C ILE A 331 -19.99 0.03 -12.16
N THR A 332 -18.93 0.59 -11.56
CA THR A 332 -17.73 -0.17 -11.18
C THR A 332 -17.79 -0.52 -9.69
N TYR A 333 -17.64 -1.81 -9.38
CA TYR A 333 -17.39 -2.32 -8.03
C TYR A 333 -15.91 -2.68 -7.91
N TYR A 334 -15.28 -2.20 -6.84
CA TYR A 334 -13.85 -2.34 -6.61
C TYR A 334 -13.58 -2.79 -5.18
N SER A 335 -12.70 -3.78 -5.02
CA SER A 335 -12.26 -4.25 -3.70
C SER A 335 -10.80 -4.69 -3.78
N ILE A 336 -10.02 -4.48 -2.72
CA ILE A 336 -8.61 -4.90 -2.63
C ILE A 336 -8.50 -5.98 -1.56
N SER A 337 -7.67 -7.00 -1.81
CA SER A 337 -7.39 -8.04 -0.83
C SER A 337 -6.74 -7.48 0.44
N PRO A 338 -6.85 -8.16 1.60
CA PRO A 338 -6.27 -7.68 2.86
C PRO A 338 -4.75 -7.42 2.81
N ASP A 339 -4.03 -8.18 1.99
CA ASP A 339 -2.57 -8.05 1.79
C ASP A 339 -2.18 -7.19 0.58
N PHE A 340 -3.14 -6.58 -0.11
CA PHE A 340 -2.96 -5.78 -1.33
C PHE A 340 -2.38 -6.55 -2.53
N SER A 341 -2.35 -7.89 -2.50
CA SER A 341 -1.84 -8.71 -3.60
C SER A 341 -2.80 -8.80 -4.80
N SER A 342 -4.11 -8.74 -4.54
CA SER A 342 -5.16 -8.92 -5.55
C SER A 342 -6.20 -7.82 -5.49
N GLN A 343 -6.82 -7.54 -6.63
CA GLN A 343 -7.87 -6.53 -6.73
C GLN A 343 -9.04 -7.02 -7.58
N LEU A 344 -10.24 -6.89 -7.01
CA LEU A 344 -11.51 -7.20 -7.65
C LEU A 344 -11.98 -5.98 -8.43
N VAL A 345 -12.24 -6.15 -9.72
CA VAL A 345 -12.82 -5.10 -10.58
C VAL A 345 -14.00 -5.66 -11.35
N LEU A 346 -15.21 -5.30 -10.93
CA LEU A 346 -16.44 -5.65 -11.66
C LEU A 346 -17.05 -4.41 -12.30
N LYS A 347 -17.48 -4.52 -13.55
CA LYS A 347 -18.26 -3.46 -14.21
C LYS A 347 -19.63 -3.99 -14.62
N GLN A 348 -20.67 -3.38 -14.07
CA GLN A 348 -22.07 -3.67 -14.40
C GLN A 348 -22.59 -2.67 -15.42
N ASP A 349 -23.11 -3.15 -16.55
CA ASP A 349 -23.84 -2.31 -17.50
C ASP A 349 -25.23 -1.96 -16.95
N LYS A 350 -25.55 -0.66 -16.87
CA LYS A 350 -26.83 -0.12 -16.37
C LYS A 350 -28.01 -0.49 -17.26
N ASN A 351 -27.80 -0.66 -18.55
CA ASN A 351 -28.86 -0.93 -19.52
C ASN A 351 -29.17 -2.43 -19.60
N THR A 352 -28.12 -3.26 -19.63
CA THR A 352 -28.27 -4.72 -19.79
C THR A 352 -28.24 -5.50 -18.48
N GLY A 353 -27.76 -4.89 -17.39
CA GLY A 353 -27.54 -5.54 -16.09
C GLY A 353 -26.33 -6.50 -16.08
N LYS A 354 -25.70 -6.74 -17.24
CA LYS A 354 -24.59 -7.67 -17.41
C LYS A 354 -23.37 -7.21 -16.60
N ILE A 355 -22.75 -8.15 -15.87
CA ILE A 355 -21.52 -7.90 -15.14
C ILE A 355 -20.35 -8.51 -15.87
N ASN A 356 -19.31 -7.69 -16.03
CA ASN A 356 -18.04 -8.06 -16.59
C ASN A 356 -17.00 -8.04 -15.47
N ASP A 357 -16.25 -9.12 -15.35
CA ASP A 357 -15.14 -9.27 -14.42
C ASP A 357 -13.81 -8.96 -15.13
N TYR A 358 -12.90 -8.29 -14.43
CA TYR A 358 -11.63 -7.79 -14.95
C TYR A 358 -10.49 -8.22 -14.01
N HIS A 359 -9.57 -9.05 -14.51
CA HIS A 359 -8.42 -9.54 -13.72
C HIS A 359 -7.11 -8.82 -14.02
N TYR A 360 -6.73 -8.70 -15.31
CA TYR A 360 -5.44 -8.14 -15.72
C TYR A 360 -5.41 -6.64 -15.46
N THR A 361 -5.01 -6.30 -14.26
CA THR A 361 -4.97 -4.93 -13.78
C THR A 361 -3.55 -4.41 -13.86
N TYR A 362 -3.43 -3.20 -14.36
CA TYR A 362 -2.16 -2.54 -14.62
C TYR A 362 -2.36 -1.04 -14.39
N LEU A 363 -1.71 -0.48 -13.36
CA LEU A 363 -1.96 0.89 -12.90
C LEU A 363 -3.46 1.14 -12.66
N CYS A 364 -4.07 2.06 -13.40
CA CYS A 364 -5.49 2.38 -13.36
C CYS A 364 -6.31 1.68 -14.46
N PHE A 365 -5.71 0.72 -15.16
CA PHE A 365 -6.32 -0.02 -16.26
C PHE A 365 -6.62 -1.45 -15.85
N ALA A 366 -7.63 -2.04 -16.48
CA ALA A 366 -8.01 -3.43 -16.29
C ALA A 366 -8.47 -4.04 -17.62
N LYS A 367 -8.22 -5.33 -17.84
CA LYS A 367 -8.73 -6.07 -19.01
C LYS A 367 -9.85 -7.02 -18.61
N LYS A 368 -10.91 -7.01 -19.41
CA LYS A 368 -12.06 -7.90 -19.25
C LYS A 368 -11.65 -9.36 -19.47
N THR A 369 -12.09 -10.25 -18.58
CA THR A 369 -11.84 -11.71 -18.69
C THR A 369 -13.11 -12.48 -18.94
N THR A 370 -14.07 -12.37 -18.03
CA THR A 370 -15.27 -13.18 -18.00
C THR A 370 -16.49 -12.28 -17.86
N SER A 371 -17.66 -12.83 -18.12
CA SER A 371 -18.92 -12.13 -17.90
C SER A 371 -19.93 -13.13 -17.41
N PHE A 372 -20.64 -12.78 -16.34
CA PHE A 372 -21.75 -13.58 -15.85
C PHE A 372 -23.04 -12.78 -16.03
N ASN A 373 -24.07 -13.49 -16.48
CA ASN A 373 -25.35 -12.88 -16.80
C ASN A 373 -26.22 -12.86 -15.54
N ALA A 374 -26.61 -11.67 -15.13
CA ALA A 374 -27.55 -11.50 -14.05
C ALA A 374 -28.52 -10.40 -14.47
N SER A 375 -29.73 -10.82 -14.83
CA SER A 375 -30.84 -9.94 -15.14
C SER A 375 -31.04 -8.98 -13.96
N SER A 376 -30.73 -7.70 -14.19
CA SER A 376 -30.95 -6.57 -13.29
C SER A 376 -30.59 -6.81 -11.81
N ILE A 377 -29.29 -6.81 -11.50
CA ILE A 377 -28.81 -6.88 -10.11
C ILE A 377 -29.15 -5.60 -9.34
N LYS A 378 -29.76 -5.74 -8.15
CA LYS A 378 -30.07 -4.65 -7.22
C LYS A 378 -28.93 -4.34 -6.24
N LYS A 379 -28.25 -5.38 -5.77
CA LYS A 379 -27.20 -5.28 -4.74
C LYS A 379 -26.13 -6.33 -4.97
N ILE A 380 -24.88 -5.91 -4.81
CA ILE A 380 -23.69 -6.76 -4.82
C ILE A 380 -22.99 -6.60 -3.47
N SER A 381 -22.57 -7.71 -2.88
CA SER A 381 -21.64 -7.74 -1.76
C SER A 381 -20.48 -8.67 -2.09
N THR A 382 -19.28 -8.27 -1.66
CA THR A 382 -18.02 -8.95 -1.96
C THR A 382 -17.30 -9.25 -0.65
N ARG A 383 -16.65 -10.41 -0.55
CA ARG A 383 -15.83 -10.80 0.61
C ARG A 383 -14.62 -11.56 0.12
N TRP A 384 -13.43 -11.15 0.53
CA TRP A 384 -12.22 -11.95 0.31
C TRP A 384 -12.28 -13.18 1.22
N LEU A 385 -12.10 -14.35 0.62
CA LEU A 385 -11.96 -15.62 1.34
C LEU A 385 -10.49 -15.75 1.70
N THR A 386 -9.67 -15.94 0.67
CA THR A 386 -8.21 -15.84 0.74
C THR A 386 -7.75 -14.51 0.13
N ASN A 387 -6.45 -14.24 0.15
CA ASN A 387 -5.87 -13.04 -0.46
C ASN A 387 -6.04 -12.97 -2.00
N ASP A 388 -6.40 -14.07 -2.63
CA ASP A 388 -6.52 -14.21 -4.09
C ASP A 388 -7.83 -14.90 -4.54
N CYS A 389 -8.79 -15.07 -3.62
CA CYS A 389 -10.12 -15.62 -3.90
C CYS A 389 -11.20 -14.70 -3.30
N ASN A 390 -12.06 -14.14 -4.14
CA ASN A 390 -13.14 -13.25 -3.73
C ASN A 390 -14.51 -13.87 -3.99
N TYR A 391 -15.31 -13.96 -2.94
CA TYR A 391 -16.72 -14.33 -2.98
C TYR A 391 -17.59 -13.12 -3.30
N ILE A 392 -18.40 -13.24 -4.35
CA ILE A 392 -19.35 -12.22 -4.79
C ILE A 392 -20.76 -12.79 -4.69
N SER A 393 -21.57 -12.20 -3.84
CA SER A 393 -23.01 -12.48 -3.75
C SER A 393 -23.80 -11.34 -4.37
N TYR A 394 -24.77 -11.66 -5.21
CA TYR A 394 -25.63 -10.66 -5.85
C TYR A 394 -27.10 -11.06 -5.77
N GLN A 395 -27.97 -10.06 -5.67
CA GLN A 395 -29.42 -10.26 -5.71
C GLN A 395 -29.98 -9.86 -7.08
N LYS A 396 -30.58 -10.82 -7.78
CA LYS A 396 -31.27 -10.60 -9.07
C LYS A 396 -32.60 -9.87 -8.85
N ALA A 397 -33.16 -9.29 -9.92
CA ALA A 397 -34.42 -8.56 -9.82
C ALA A 397 -35.64 -9.43 -9.45
N ASP A 398 -35.57 -10.74 -9.74
CA ASP A 398 -36.57 -11.74 -9.34
C ASP A 398 -36.54 -12.09 -7.84
N GLY A 399 -35.58 -11.54 -7.09
CA GLY A 399 -35.39 -11.78 -5.66
C GLY A 399 -34.45 -12.94 -5.33
N SER A 400 -34.06 -13.76 -6.31
CA SER A 400 -33.09 -14.85 -6.13
C SER A 400 -31.68 -14.32 -5.89
N SER A 401 -30.93 -15.01 -5.04
CA SER A 401 -29.50 -14.78 -4.84
C SER A 401 -28.69 -15.59 -5.86
N GLY A 402 -27.62 -15.00 -6.37
CA GLY A 402 -26.60 -15.67 -7.15
C GLY A 402 -25.23 -15.47 -6.54
N ILE A 403 -24.32 -16.37 -6.87
CA ILE A 403 -22.95 -16.40 -6.35
C ILE A 403 -22.00 -16.49 -7.54
N TYR A 404 -20.89 -15.77 -7.43
CA TYR A 404 -19.76 -15.86 -8.33
C TYR A 404 -18.48 -15.78 -7.51
N ILE A 405 -17.46 -16.53 -7.93
CA ILE A 405 -16.14 -16.51 -7.27
C ILE A 405 -15.13 -15.98 -8.28
N ALA A 406 -14.41 -14.93 -7.90
CA ALA A 406 -13.29 -14.38 -8.67
C ALA A 406 -11.97 -14.89 -8.08
N THR A 407 -11.11 -15.44 -8.93
CA THR A 407 -9.85 -16.10 -8.51
C THR A 407 -8.66 -15.50 -9.24
N TYR A 408 -7.64 -15.08 -8.50
CA TYR A 408 -6.49 -14.31 -9.00
C TYR A 408 -5.15 -15.06 -8.92
N GLY A 409 -5.11 -16.22 -8.26
CA GLY A 409 -3.90 -17.01 -8.05
C GLY A 409 -3.93 -18.37 -8.72
N ASP A 410 -2.80 -19.05 -8.66
CA ASP A 410 -2.62 -20.46 -9.01
C ASP A 410 -1.85 -21.18 -7.90
N ARG A 411 -2.01 -22.51 -7.76
CA ARG A 411 -1.20 -23.34 -6.82
C ARG A 411 -0.32 -24.35 -7.55
N SER A 412 -0.25 -24.26 -8.88
CA SER A 412 0.65 -25.06 -9.72
C SER A 412 1.73 -24.18 -10.36
N ASP A 413 2.46 -24.73 -11.34
CA ASP A 413 3.49 -24.02 -12.09
C ASP A 413 2.93 -23.04 -13.15
N GLY A 414 1.61 -22.83 -13.21
CA GLY A 414 0.96 -21.91 -14.16
C GLY A 414 0.90 -22.38 -15.61
N ILE A 415 1.35 -23.61 -15.90
CA ILE A 415 1.43 -24.17 -17.27
C ILE A 415 0.18 -24.98 -17.63
N ALA A 416 -0.47 -25.62 -16.66
CA ALA A 416 -1.60 -26.52 -16.88
C ALA A 416 -2.73 -26.30 -15.87
N TYR A 417 -3.96 -26.33 -16.37
CA TYR A 417 -5.16 -26.23 -15.53
C TYR A 417 -5.42 -27.57 -14.82
N TYR A 418 -5.46 -27.57 -13.48
CA TYR A 418 -5.75 -28.77 -12.69
C TYR A 418 -7.17 -28.74 -12.10
N SER A 419 -7.66 -29.92 -11.75
CA SER A 419 -8.93 -30.08 -11.05
C SER A 419 -8.71 -29.86 -9.55
N VAL A 420 -9.37 -28.83 -9.01
CA VAL A 420 -9.35 -28.54 -7.57
C VAL A 420 -9.95 -29.70 -6.79
N LEU A 421 -11.06 -30.26 -7.28
CA LEU A 421 -11.71 -31.43 -6.69
C LEU A 421 -10.73 -32.61 -6.53
N ASN A 422 -9.96 -32.92 -7.57
CA ASN A 422 -8.99 -34.01 -7.52
C ASN A 422 -7.85 -33.69 -6.53
N SER A 423 -7.44 -32.43 -6.43
CA SER A 423 -6.37 -32.00 -5.52
C SER A 423 -6.73 -32.08 -4.05
N LEU A 424 -8.02 -32.07 -3.74
CA LEU A 424 -8.55 -32.16 -2.37
C LEU A 424 -8.60 -33.59 -1.83
N ASN A 425 -8.15 -34.60 -2.58
CA ASN A 425 -8.20 -36.01 -2.17
C ASN A 425 -7.58 -36.24 -0.78
N GLY A 426 -8.38 -36.71 0.18
CA GLY A 426 -8.02 -36.83 1.60
C GLY A 426 -9.13 -36.37 2.55
N ASP A 427 -8.83 -36.48 3.85
CA ASP A 427 -9.69 -36.11 4.98
C ASP A 427 -9.18 -34.80 5.60
N TRP A 428 -10.04 -33.80 5.68
CA TRP A 428 -9.71 -32.45 6.13
C TRP A 428 -10.48 -32.08 7.40
N ILE A 429 -9.78 -31.60 8.41
CA ILE A 429 -10.35 -31.22 9.72
C ILE A 429 -9.81 -29.87 10.21
N ASN A 430 -10.50 -29.25 11.17
CA ASN A 430 -10.00 -28.09 11.89
C ASN A 430 -8.88 -28.50 12.87
N LYS A 431 -7.84 -27.67 13.03
CA LYS A 431 -6.66 -27.96 13.88
C LYS A 431 -6.77 -27.39 15.31
N TYR A 432 -7.67 -26.43 15.58
CA TYR A 432 -7.61 -25.58 16.78
C TYR A 432 -8.94 -25.36 17.53
N ASP A 433 -9.95 -26.23 17.38
CA ASP A 433 -11.12 -26.22 18.29
C ASP A 433 -11.29 -27.61 18.90
N ASP A 434 -11.62 -27.65 20.20
CA ASP A 434 -11.94 -28.88 20.96
C ASP A 434 -13.16 -29.64 20.39
N GLU A 435 -13.85 -29.06 19.37
CA GLU A 435 -14.84 -29.73 18.52
C GLU A 435 -14.59 -29.47 17.03
N PRO A 436 -14.57 -30.51 16.16
CA PRO A 436 -14.45 -30.32 14.72
C PRO A 436 -15.74 -29.71 14.15
N ARG A 437 -15.76 -28.39 13.90
CA ARG A 437 -16.90 -27.73 13.23
C ARG A 437 -17.19 -28.32 11.84
N TYR A 438 -16.14 -28.72 11.13
CA TYR A 438 -16.23 -29.33 9.80
C TYR A 438 -15.23 -30.49 9.65
N HIS A 439 -15.72 -31.62 9.16
CA HIS A 439 -14.96 -32.77 8.67
C HIS A 439 -15.29 -32.97 7.19
N LEU A 440 -14.30 -32.82 6.32
CA LEU A 440 -14.47 -32.97 4.88
C LEU A 440 -13.71 -34.20 4.40
N MET A 441 -14.44 -35.19 3.91
CA MET A 441 -13.89 -36.39 3.30
C MET A 441 -14.09 -36.32 1.79
N THR A 442 -13.00 -36.42 1.03
CA THR A 442 -13.07 -36.53 -0.43
C THR A 442 -12.75 -37.95 -0.85
N LYS A 443 -13.64 -38.55 -1.64
CA LYS A 443 -13.47 -39.92 -2.14
C LYS A 443 -14.19 -40.06 -3.47
N ASN A 444 -13.53 -40.67 -4.47
CA ASN A 444 -14.14 -40.96 -5.78
C ASN A 444 -14.83 -39.75 -6.45
N ASN A 445 -14.18 -38.58 -6.48
CA ASN A 445 -14.73 -37.33 -7.02
C ASN A 445 -16.04 -36.85 -6.36
N SER A 446 -16.33 -37.30 -5.13
CA SER A 446 -17.38 -36.74 -4.30
C SER A 446 -16.79 -36.13 -3.04
N ILE A 447 -17.44 -35.09 -2.54
CA ILE A 447 -17.08 -34.44 -1.27
C ILE A 447 -18.20 -34.71 -0.27
N THR A 448 -17.84 -35.26 0.89
CA THR A 448 -18.75 -35.48 2.01
C THR A 448 -18.37 -34.56 3.16
N ILE A 449 -19.32 -33.76 3.65
CA ILE A 449 -19.14 -32.86 4.79
C ILE A 449 -19.86 -33.46 6.01
N ASN A 450 -19.16 -33.49 7.15
CA ASN A 450 -19.63 -33.96 8.47
C ASN A 450 -20.23 -35.37 8.46
N ASN A 451 -19.87 -36.21 7.48
CA ASN A 451 -20.48 -37.52 7.22
C ASN A 451 -22.01 -37.48 6.99
N THR A 452 -22.59 -36.30 6.76
CA THR A 452 -24.04 -36.10 6.61
C THR A 452 -24.43 -35.78 5.18
N GLU A 453 -23.73 -34.83 4.54
CA GLU A 453 -24.06 -34.34 3.20
C GLU A 453 -22.97 -34.73 2.20
N THR A 454 -23.35 -35.46 1.15
CA THR A 454 -22.45 -35.86 0.06
C THR A 454 -22.81 -35.13 -1.24
N PHE A 455 -21.80 -34.57 -1.88
CA PHE A 455 -21.89 -33.83 -3.14
C PHE A 455 -21.18 -34.59 -4.25
N SER A 456 -21.90 -34.90 -5.32
CA SER A 456 -21.33 -35.58 -6.50
C SER A 456 -20.64 -34.59 -7.44
N GLU A 457 -19.86 -35.07 -8.40
CA GLU A 457 -19.14 -34.21 -9.37
C GLU A 457 -20.06 -33.23 -10.13
N SER A 458 -21.31 -33.61 -10.43
CA SER A 458 -22.30 -32.72 -11.08
C SER A 458 -22.81 -31.58 -10.18
N GLU A 459 -22.62 -31.72 -8.87
CA GLU A 459 -23.02 -30.77 -7.83
C GLU A 459 -21.87 -29.82 -7.43
N ILE A 460 -20.72 -29.96 -8.09
CA ILE A 460 -19.49 -29.22 -7.81
C ILE A 460 -19.13 -28.36 -9.03
N GLU A 461 -19.02 -27.05 -8.83
CA GLU A 461 -18.56 -26.12 -9.88
C GLU A 461 -17.21 -25.54 -9.49
N GLN A 462 -16.24 -25.60 -10.42
CA GLN A 462 -14.88 -25.10 -10.20
C GLN A 462 -14.71 -23.69 -10.74
N PHE A 463 -14.10 -22.83 -9.92
CA PHE A 463 -13.74 -21.45 -10.24
C PHE A 463 -12.23 -21.30 -10.24
N GLY A 464 -11.65 -21.09 -11.43
CA GLY A 464 -10.21 -21.05 -11.61
C GLY A 464 -9.52 -22.32 -11.12
N THR A 465 -8.30 -22.19 -10.62
CA THR A 465 -7.53 -23.32 -10.08
C THR A 465 -7.54 -23.37 -8.55
N ILE A 466 -8.29 -22.50 -7.88
CA ILE A 466 -8.15 -22.34 -6.41
C ILE A 466 -9.47 -22.43 -5.63
N ALA A 467 -10.63 -22.53 -6.30
CA ALA A 467 -11.90 -22.57 -5.59
C ALA A 467 -12.93 -23.51 -6.24
N ILE A 468 -13.81 -24.07 -5.41
CA ILE A 468 -14.98 -24.84 -5.82
C ILE A 468 -16.21 -24.43 -5.01
N THR A 469 -17.39 -24.57 -5.60
CA THR A 469 -18.68 -24.45 -4.91
C THR A 469 -19.36 -25.81 -4.84
N LEU A 470 -20.05 -26.07 -3.73
CA LEU A 470 -20.87 -27.27 -3.53
C LEU A 470 -22.34 -26.87 -3.51
N SER A 471 -23.13 -27.41 -4.43
CA SER A 471 -24.53 -27.00 -4.62
C SER A 471 -25.48 -28.19 -4.57
N LYS A 472 -26.66 -28.02 -3.98
CA LYS A 472 -27.78 -28.97 -4.07
C LYS A 472 -28.87 -28.34 -4.92
N GLY A 473 -29.10 -28.88 -6.11
CA GLY A 473 -30.00 -28.27 -7.10
C GLY A 473 -29.50 -26.89 -7.52
N SER A 474 -30.31 -25.83 -7.35
CA SER A 474 -29.94 -24.45 -7.68
C SER A 474 -29.30 -23.67 -6.52
N GLU A 475 -29.14 -24.28 -5.34
CA GLU A 475 -28.65 -23.61 -4.14
C GLU A 475 -27.22 -24.04 -3.79
N THR A 476 -26.30 -23.07 -3.75
CA THR A 476 -24.95 -23.28 -3.24
C THR A 476 -24.96 -23.33 -1.72
N ARG A 477 -24.41 -24.41 -1.15
CA ARG A 477 -24.35 -24.67 0.28
C ARG A 477 -23.00 -24.28 0.88
N TYR A 478 -21.92 -24.66 0.19
CA TYR A 478 -20.56 -24.42 0.68
C TYR A 478 -19.66 -23.87 -0.43
N ILE A 479 -18.64 -23.12 0.00
CA ILE A 479 -17.53 -22.70 -0.83
C ILE A 479 -16.25 -23.23 -0.19
N ILE A 480 -15.37 -23.81 -1.01
CA ILE A 480 -14.05 -24.25 -0.59
C ILE A 480 -13.01 -23.49 -1.42
N ALA A 481 -12.05 -22.86 -0.74
CA ALA A 481 -10.95 -22.12 -1.36
C ALA A 481 -9.59 -22.61 -0.84
N LEU A 482 -8.58 -22.69 -1.72
CA LEU A 482 -7.23 -23.12 -1.38
C LEU A 482 -6.42 -21.91 -0.87
N ASN A 483 -5.77 -22.05 0.29
CA ASN A 483 -4.89 -21.01 0.82
C ASN A 483 -3.58 -20.90 0.03
N SER A 484 -2.87 -19.78 0.21
CA SER A 484 -1.63 -19.47 -0.53
C SER A 484 -0.45 -20.40 -0.19
N ASN A 485 -0.53 -21.16 0.91
CA ASN A 485 0.41 -22.21 1.28
C ASN A 485 0.18 -23.53 0.53
N CYS A 486 -0.91 -23.69 -0.21
CA CYS A 486 -1.12 -24.87 -1.05
C CYS A 486 -0.11 -24.91 -2.20
N ILE A 487 0.53 -26.05 -2.39
CA ILE A 487 1.38 -26.31 -3.55
C ILE A 487 0.92 -27.65 -4.13
N ILE A 488 0.58 -27.65 -5.41
CA ILE A 488 0.19 -28.88 -6.11
C ILE A 488 1.44 -29.67 -6.48
N ASP A 489 1.45 -30.97 -6.17
CA ASP A 489 2.51 -31.89 -6.56
C ASP A 489 2.33 -32.42 -7.99
N ASP A 490 3.31 -33.20 -8.48
CA ASP A 490 3.28 -33.80 -9.82
C ASP A 490 2.09 -34.77 -10.02
N ASN A 491 1.47 -35.23 -8.93
CA ASN A 491 0.29 -36.11 -8.97
C ASN A 491 -1.03 -35.32 -8.96
N GLY A 492 -0.97 -33.98 -8.91
CA GLY A 492 -2.15 -33.11 -8.85
C GLY A 492 -2.76 -32.97 -7.46
N LEU A 493 -2.03 -33.33 -6.38
CA LEU A 493 -2.47 -33.27 -4.99
C LEU A 493 -1.81 -32.11 -4.22
N ILE A 494 -2.49 -31.63 -3.18
CA ILE A 494 -1.93 -30.60 -2.30
C ILE A 494 -0.83 -31.21 -1.42
N LYS A 495 0.37 -30.61 -1.43
CA LYS A 495 1.53 -31.01 -0.59
C LYS A 495 1.24 -30.84 0.90
N HIS A 496 2.07 -31.50 1.72
CA HIS A 496 2.05 -31.37 3.18
C HIS A 496 2.05 -29.88 3.60
N ASP A 497 1.30 -29.55 4.66
CA ASP A 497 1.07 -28.21 5.21
C ASP A 497 0.15 -27.27 4.42
N GLY A 498 -0.34 -27.66 3.24
CA GLY A 498 -1.40 -26.90 2.55
C GLY A 498 -2.71 -26.90 3.33
N THR A 499 -3.37 -25.74 3.40
CA THR A 499 -4.65 -25.57 4.11
C THR A 499 -5.75 -25.07 3.16
N ILE A 500 -6.99 -25.35 3.53
CA ILE A 500 -8.16 -24.89 2.77
C ILE A 500 -9.11 -24.12 3.68
N GLU A 501 -9.87 -23.21 3.11
CA GLU A 501 -10.95 -22.52 3.80
C GLU A 501 -12.30 -23.08 3.34
N ILE A 502 -13.18 -23.40 4.30
CA ILE A 502 -14.58 -23.74 4.04
C ILE A 502 -15.51 -22.67 4.60
N ILE A 503 -16.53 -22.31 3.82
CA ILE A 503 -17.55 -21.31 4.20
C ILE A 503 -18.95 -21.83 3.88
N PRO A 504 -19.86 -21.88 4.88
CA PRO A 504 -21.29 -22.09 4.64
C PRO A 504 -21.94 -20.82 4.07
N VAL A 505 -22.55 -20.92 2.89
CA VAL A 505 -23.16 -19.78 2.18
C VAL A 505 -24.42 -19.26 2.90
N PHE A 506 -25.14 -20.14 3.60
CA PHE A 506 -26.40 -19.83 4.27
C PHE A 506 -26.24 -19.06 5.59
N GLN A 507 -25.02 -18.88 6.10
CA GLN A 507 -24.73 -18.16 7.33
C GLN A 507 -23.92 -16.89 7.03
N VAL A 508 -24.62 -15.78 6.80
CA VAL A 508 -24.07 -14.51 6.30
C VAL A 508 -22.95 -13.90 7.19
N ASN A 509 -22.78 -14.37 8.44
CA ASN A 509 -21.84 -13.80 9.42
C ASN A 509 -20.81 -14.80 9.99
N VAL A 510 -20.66 -15.99 9.41
CA VAL A 510 -19.70 -16.98 9.93
C VAL A 510 -18.31 -16.75 9.34
N PRO A 511 -17.23 -16.77 10.16
CA PRO A 511 -15.86 -16.71 9.65
C PRO A 511 -15.55 -17.95 8.81
N ALA A 512 -14.64 -17.80 7.84
CA ALA A 512 -14.11 -18.95 7.13
C ALA A 512 -13.43 -19.88 8.12
N THR A 513 -13.65 -21.19 7.98
CA THR A 513 -13.00 -22.20 8.82
C THR A 513 -11.83 -22.78 8.07
N GLU A 514 -10.63 -22.67 8.63
CA GLU A 514 -9.43 -23.28 8.05
C GLU A 514 -9.39 -24.78 8.39
N LEU A 515 -9.16 -25.60 7.37
CA LEU A 515 -9.02 -27.06 7.48
C LEU A 515 -7.64 -27.52 7.01
N PHE A 516 -7.18 -28.61 7.62
CA PHE A 516 -5.89 -29.25 7.42
C PHE A 516 -6.11 -30.68 6.95
N CYS A 517 -5.36 -31.11 5.94
CA CYS A 517 -5.41 -32.50 5.50
C CYS A 517 -4.74 -33.42 6.52
N THR A 518 -5.43 -34.49 6.89
CA THR A 518 -4.95 -35.52 7.83
C THR A 518 -4.56 -36.81 7.13
N THR A 519 -5.00 -37.00 5.89
CA THR A 519 -4.68 -38.18 5.09
C THR A 519 -4.04 -37.75 3.77
N TYR A 520 -2.82 -37.22 3.87
CA TYR A 520 -1.97 -36.96 2.70
C TYR A 520 -1.70 -38.27 1.95
N LYS A 521 -2.05 -38.32 0.67
CA LYS A 521 -1.82 -39.53 -0.14
C LYS A 521 -0.42 -39.52 -0.78
N LYS A 522 0.57 -39.90 0.04
CA LYS A 522 1.83 -40.63 -0.25
C LYS A 522 3.00 -40.08 0.58
N ASP A 523 3.01 -40.42 1.86
CA ASP A 523 4.24 -40.82 2.53
C ASP A 523 3.94 -42.09 3.33
N ASP A 524 4.20 -43.25 2.71
CA ASP A 524 3.98 -44.56 3.32
C ASP A 524 4.68 -44.68 4.67
N GLN A 525 5.73 -43.89 4.89
CA GLN A 525 6.53 -43.88 6.11
C GLN A 525 5.83 -43.17 7.26
N VAL A 526 5.13 -42.05 7.00
CA VAL A 526 4.35 -41.34 8.03
C VAL A 526 3.13 -42.16 8.42
N GLN A 527 2.44 -42.77 7.46
CA GLN A 527 1.31 -43.65 7.78
C GLN A 527 1.78 -44.92 8.50
N GLN A 528 2.94 -45.48 8.13
CA GLN A 528 3.56 -46.54 8.91
C GLN A 528 3.88 -46.06 10.32
N ASN A 529 4.42 -44.85 10.51
CA ASN A 529 4.73 -44.32 11.83
C ASN A 529 3.47 -44.09 12.68
N ILE A 530 2.40 -43.51 12.12
CA ILE A 530 1.11 -43.35 12.81
C ILE A 530 0.50 -44.71 13.13
N ASN A 531 0.49 -45.64 12.18
CA ASN A 531 -0.01 -46.99 12.40
C ASN A 531 0.85 -47.76 13.43
N ASN A 532 2.16 -47.55 13.44
CA ASN A 532 3.08 -48.14 14.40
C ASN A 532 2.87 -47.54 15.79
N GLN A 533 2.67 -46.22 15.89
CA GLN A 533 2.33 -45.55 17.14
C GLN A 533 0.99 -46.05 17.69
N LYS A 534 -0.06 -46.14 16.86
CA LYS A 534 -1.37 -46.68 17.27
C LYS A 534 -1.29 -48.16 17.65
N ARG A 535 -0.45 -48.94 16.98
CA ARG A 535 -0.14 -50.33 17.39
C ARG A 535 0.61 -50.39 18.72
N GLN A 536 1.53 -49.47 18.99
CA GLN A 536 2.24 -49.40 20.26
C GLN A 536 1.28 -49.02 21.39
N GLU A 537 0.41 -48.02 21.19
CA GLU A 537 -0.65 -47.67 22.15
C GLU A 537 -1.54 -48.88 22.46
N ALA A 538 -1.94 -49.66 21.45
CA ALA A 538 -2.70 -50.90 21.66
C ALA A 538 -1.92 -51.96 22.45
N LEU A 539 -0.61 -52.12 22.18
CA LEU A 539 0.25 -53.03 22.95
C LEU A 539 0.40 -52.58 24.40
N ASP A 540 0.55 -51.29 24.65
CA ASP A 540 0.71 -50.74 26.00
C ASP A 540 -0.54 -50.99 26.85
N ILE A 541 -1.74 -50.81 26.28
CA ILE A 541 -3.01 -51.16 26.93
C ILE A 541 -3.06 -52.64 27.30
N VAL A 542 -2.76 -53.54 26.35
CA VAL A 542 -2.80 -55.00 26.58
C VAL A 542 -1.74 -55.43 27.60
N ASN A 543 -0.54 -54.85 27.56
CA ASN A 543 0.52 -55.10 28.52
C ASN A 543 0.14 -54.62 29.93
N GLU A 544 -0.51 -53.46 30.05
CA GLU A 544 -1.05 -52.98 31.34
C GLU A 544 -2.10 -53.95 31.88
N MET A 545 -3.04 -54.41 31.04
CA MET A 545 -4.04 -55.40 31.44
C MET A 545 -3.40 -56.70 31.96
N HIS A 546 -2.41 -57.25 31.23
CA HIS A 546 -1.70 -58.45 31.67
C HIS A 546 -0.86 -58.22 32.92
N SER A 547 -0.22 -57.07 33.07
CA SER A 547 0.55 -56.72 34.27
C SER A 547 -0.35 -56.70 35.50
N LEU A 548 -1.53 -56.10 35.39
CA LEU A 548 -2.53 -56.09 36.48
C LEU A 548 -2.98 -57.51 36.82
N ILE A 549 -3.33 -58.34 35.83
CA ILE A 549 -3.79 -59.71 36.07
C ILE A 549 -2.68 -60.61 36.67
N ASN A 550 -1.43 -60.42 36.26
CA ASN A 550 -0.33 -61.26 36.76
C ASN A 550 0.06 -60.94 38.22
N ASN A 551 -0.22 -59.73 38.72
CA ASN A 551 -0.04 -59.40 40.13
C ASN A 551 -1.38 -59.44 40.89
N LYS A 552 -1.61 -60.54 41.62
CA LYS A 552 -2.87 -60.78 42.35
C LYS A 552 -3.18 -59.70 43.40
N GLU A 553 -2.18 -59.10 44.02
CA GLU A 553 -2.39 -58.03 45.02
C GLU A 553 -2.87 -56.73 44.36
N ASP A 554 -2.24 -56.35 43.23
CA ASP A 554 -2.63 -55.17 42.44
C ASP A 554 -4.03 -55.34 41.84
N TYR A 555 -4.33 -56.51 41.27
CA TYR A 555 -5.65 -56.82 40.71
C TYR A 555 -6.77 -56.75 41.76
N ASN A 556 -6.53 -57.31 42.96
CA ASN A 556 -7.51 -57.30 44.04
C ASN A 556 -7.85 -55.86 44.48
N ASN A 557 -6.83 -54.99 44.52
CA ASN A 557 -6.97 -53.58 44.91
C ASN A 557 -7.48 -52.66 43.77
N PHE A 558 -7.38 -53.09 42.51
CA PHE A 558 -7.83 -52.32 41.34
C PHE A 558 -9.37 -52.30 41.22
N LYS A 559 -9.95 -51.13 40.88
CA LYS A 559 -11.40 -50.97 40.59
C LYS A 559 -11.61 -50.46 39.16
N SER A 560 -11.11 -49.26 38.89
CA SER A 560 -11.06 -48.65 37.55
C SER A 560 -9.96 -47.58 37.50
N ARG A 561 -9.47 -47.30 36.29
CA ARG A 561 -8.52 -46.22 35.99
C ARG A 561 -8.65 -45.84 34.51
N GLY A 562 -9.12 -44.62 34.24
CA GLY A 562 -9.34 -44.17 32.86
C GLY A 562 -10.26 -45.13 32.11
N ASP A 563 -9.76 -45.65 30.99
CA ASP A 563 -10.47 -46.58 30.11
C ASP A 563 -10.40 -48.06 30.56
N LEU A 564 -9.74 -48.37 31.69
CA LEU A 564 -9.67 -49.72 32.25
C LEU A 564 -10.57 -49.89 33.47
N PHE A 565 -11.33 -50.98 33.52
CA PHE A 565 -12.19 -51.33 34.65
C PHE A 565 -12.42 -52.84 34.76
N LYS A 566 -12.83 -53.33 35.94
CA LYS A 566 -13.13 -54.76 36.15
C LYS A 566 -14.61 -55.02 36.40
N ILE A 567 -15.08 -56.19 35.96
CA ILE A 567 -16.39 -56.76 36.29
C ILE A 567 -16.22 -58.12 36.94
N GLN A 568 -17.08 -58.45 37.90
CA GLN A 568 -17.12 -59.76 38.55
C GLN A 568 -18.28 -60.58 37.99
N THR A 569 -17.97 -61.67 37.28
CA THR A 569 -18.96 -62.59 36.73
C THR A 569 -18.35 -63.96 36.48
N ASN A 570 -19.16 -65.01 36.61
CA ASN A 570 -18.79 -66.39 36.25
C ASN A 570 -19.32 -66.81 34.87
N SER A 571 -19.95 -65.89 34.13
CA SER A 571 -20.44 -66.16 32.78
C SER A 571 -19.29 -66.48 31.82
N ASN A 572 -19.57 -67.34 30.84
CA ASN A 572 -18.68 -67.62 29.72
C ASN A 572 -19.38 -67.33 28.37
N ASP A 573 -20.39 -66.44 28.38
CA ASP A 573 -21.06 -65.95 27.18
C ASP A 573 -20.52 -64.56 26.79
N TYR A 574 -20.02 -64.44 25.56
CA TYR A 574 -19.49 -63.19 25.02
C TYR A 574 -20.49 -62.03 25.11
N ILE A 575 -21.78 -62.30 24.86
CA ILE A 575 -22.82 -61.26 24.81
C ILE A 575 -23.12 -60.77 26.23
N GLU A 576 -23.29 -61.70 27.18
CA GLU A 576 -23.55 -61.37 28.59
C GLU A 576 -22.38 -60.60 29.21
N ILE A 577 -21.14 -61.06 28.99
CA ILE A 577 -19.94 -60.38 29.48
C ILE A 577 -19.82 -58.97 28.91
N THR A 578 -20.08 -58.80 27.61
CA THR A 578 -20.02 -57.48 26.95
C THR A 578 -21.12 -56.55 27.46
N GLY A 579 -22.34 -57.06 27.67
CA GLY A 579 -23.44 -56.28 28.22
C GLY A 579 -23.17 -55.82 29.66
N LEU A 580 -22.62 -56.70 30.51
CA LEU A 580 -22.18 -56.33 31.87
C LEU A 580 -21.05 -55.29 31.85
N ALA A 581 -20.13 -55.37 30.89
CA ALA A 581 -19.09 -54.37 30.70
C ALA A 581 -19.67 -53.00 30.31
N TYR A 582 -20.66 -52.99 29.40
CA TYR A 582 -21.35 -51.77 28.99
C TYR A 582 -22.10 -51.11 30.16
N GLN A 583 -22.88 -51.88 30.92
CA GLN A 583 -23.55 -51.36 32.12
C GLN A 583 -22.54 -50.77 33.11
N LYS A 584 -21.41 -51.45 33.32
CA LYS A 584 -20.38 -50.96 34.23
C LYS A 584 -19.74 -49.67 33.75
N GLU A 585 -19.54 -49.52 32.44
CA GLU A 585 -19.08 -48.26 31.86
C GLU A 585 -20.06 -47.12 32.11
N GLN A 586 -21.37 -47.34 31.93
CA GLN A 586 -22.38 -46.31 32.17
C GLN A 586 -22.42 -45.90 33.66
N GLU A 587 -22.27 -46.85 34.59
CA GLU A 587 -22.12 -46.55 36.02
C GLU A 587 -20.91 -45.67 36.34
N LEU A 588 -19.80 -45.86 35.61
CA LEU A 588 -18.56 -45.11 35.81
C LEU A 588 -18.58 -43.71 35.15
N GLY A 589 -19.47 -43.49 34.19
CA GLY A 589 -19.59 -42.24 33.41
C GLY A 589 -20.07 -41.02 34.20
N GLY A 590 -20.65 -41.22 35.39
CA GLY A 590 -21.17 -40.14 36.25
C GLY A 590 -22.42 -39.46 35.70
N ASP A 591 -22.99 -38.54 36.48
CA ASP A 591 -24.15 -37.74 36.05
C ASP A 591 -23.66 -36.59 35.14
N THR A 592 -23.95 -36.71 33.84
CA THR A 592 -23.59 -35.72 32.83
C THR A 592 -24.65 -34.61 32.67
N GLY A 593 -25.77 -34.68 33.41
CA GLY A 593 -26.91 -33.78 33.25
C GLY A 593 -27.68 -33.98 31.94
N VAL A 594 -27.41 -35.08 31.21
CA VAL A 594 -28.06 -35.47 29.95
C VAL A 594 -28.99 -36.64 30.23
N ILE A 595 -30.27 -36.50 29.88
CA ILE A 595 -31.21 -37.63 29.91
C ILE A 595 -30.95 -38.45 28.65
N VAL A 596 -30.49 -39.67 28.83
CA VAL A 596 -30.10 -40.59 27.75
C VAL A 596 -30.99 -41.81 27.83
N ASP A 597 -31.63 -42.17 26.73
CA ASP A 597 -32.34 -43.45 26.58
C ASP A 597 -31.82 -44.15 25.33
N THR A 598 -31.06 -45.23 25.53
CA THR A 598 -30.32 -45.93 24.48
C THR A 598 -30.58 -47.43 24.50
N ASN A 599 -30.71 -48.01 23.30
CA ASN A 599 -30.79 -49.45 23.10
C ASN A 599 -29.64 -49.92 22.20
N GLY A 600 -29.07 -51.08 22.50
CA GLY A 600 -28.16 -51.77 21.61
C GLY A 600 -28.78 -52.02 20.24
N THR A 601 -27.95 -52.18 19.20
CA THR A 601 -28.42 -52.59 17.88
C THR A 601 -27.72 -53.88 17.47
N ASN A 602 -26.44 -53.79 17.13
CA ASN A 602 -25.66 -54.94 16.67
C ASN A 602 -24.37 -55.08 17.48
N LEU A 603 -23.95 -56.32 17.70
CA LEU A 603 -22.69 -56.69 18.34
C LEU A 603 -21.90 -57.66 17.46
N SER A 604 -20.58 -57.48 17.38
CA SER A 604 -19.67 -58.30 16.59
C SER A 604 -18.40 -58.63 17.38
N ILE A 605 -18.13 -59.92 17.60
CA ILE A 605 -16.84 -60.40 18.13
C ILE A 605 -15.88 -60.58 16.96
N LYS A 606 -14.81 -59.78 16.93
CA LYS A 606 -13.89 -59.68 15.80
C LYS A 606 -12.68 -60.63 15.93
N ALA A 607 -12.19 -60.86 17.15
CA ALA A 607 -10.97 -61.65 17.38
C ALA A 607 -10.90 -62.23 18.80
N GLY A 608 -10.16 -63.33 18.95
CA GLY A 608 -9.79 -63.92 20.25
C GLY A 608 -10.60 -65.13 20.70
N THR A 609 -10.53 -65.42 21.99
CA THR A 609 -11.22 -66.52 22.68
C THR A 609 -11.98 -65.99 23.89
N ILE A 610 -12.82 -66.81 24.54
CA ILE A 610 -13.62 -66.37 25.70
C ILE A 610 -12.78 -65.87 26.89
N ASN A 611 -11.48 -66.20 26.92
CA ASN A 611 -10.56 -65.73 27.94
C ASN A 611 -9.86 -64.42 27.56
N ASP A 612 -9.87 -64.04 26.29
CA ASP A 612 -9.23 -62.83 25.76
C ASP A 612 -9.79 -62.52 24.36
N PHE A 613 -10.67 -61.53 24.24
CA PHE A 613 -11.36 -61.20 23.00
C PHE A 613 -11.60 -59.71 22.78
N TYR A 614 -11.77 -59.35 21.51
CA TYR A 614 -12.11 -58.00 21.05
C TYR A 614 -13.51 -57.96 20.45
N VAL A 615 -14.33 -57.02 20.94
CA VAL A 615 -15.75 -56.86 20.59
C VAL A 615 -16.06 -55.41 20.19
N GLU A 616 -16.91 -55.26 19.18
CA GLU A 616 -17.48 -53.99 18.74
C GLU A 616 -19.01 -54.08 18.78
N PHE A 617 -19.68 -53.03 19.23
CA PHE A 617 -21.15 -52.95 19.19
C PHE A 617 -21.61 -51.50 19.06
N SER A 618 -22.84 -51.28 18.62
CA SER A 618 -23.43 -49.94 18.60
C SER A 618 -24.72 -49.85 19.41
N THR A 619 -25.02 -48.65 19.89
CA THR A 619 -26.27 -48.30 20.55
C THR A 619 -26.90 -47.12 19.82
N LYS A 620 -28.23 -47.08 19.80
CA LYS A 620 -29.01 -46.00 19.21
C LYS A 620 -30.02 -45.51 20.23
N GLY A 621 -30.10 -44.20 20.39
CA GLY A 621 -30.93 -43.61 21.42
C GLY A 621 -31.13 -42.12 21.28
N SER A 622 -31.99 -41.58 22.13
CA SER A 622 -32.17 -40.14 22.25
C SER A 622 -31.33 -39.60 23.40
N TYR A 623 -30.70 -38.47 23.11
CA TYR A 623 -29.89 -37.70 24.06
C TYR A 623 -30.60 -36.36 24.23
N ARG A 624 -31.08 -36.07 25.44
CA ARG A 624 -31.77 -34.83 25.77
C ARG A 624 -30.92 -33.98 26.69
N LEU A 625 -30.58 -32.81 26.20
CA LEU A 625 -29.84 -31.78 26.92
C LEU A 625 -30.71 -30.52 26.87
N HIS A 626 -31.43 -30.25 27.96
CA HIS A 626 -32.48 -29.22 28.03
C HIS A 626 -33.68 -29.55 27.11
N ASP A 627 -34.19 -28.59 26.31
CA ASP A 627 -35.39 -28.75 25.45
C ASP A 627 -35.10 -29.40 24.08
N ASN A 628 -33.85 -29.76 23.79
CA ASN A 628 -33.45 -30.35 22.50
C ASN A 628 -33.24 -31.86 22.64
N GLU A 629 -33.90 -32.62 21.76
CA GLU A 629 -33.75 -34.07 21.64
C GLU A 629 -33.01 -34.41 20.35
N GLU A 630 -31.88 -35.11 20.47
CA GLU A 630 -31.06 -35.54 19.34
C GLU A 630 -30.99 -37.07 19.31
N ILE A 631 -31.20 -37.67 18.14
CA ILE A 631 -31.13 -39.12 17.94
C ILE A 631 -29.78 -39.44 17.31
N SER A 632 -28.95 -40.17 18.05
CA SER A 632 -27.59 -40.52 17.61
C SER A 632 -27.32 -42.01 17.77
N GLU A 633 -26.50 -42.55 16.88
CA GLU A 633 -25.95 -43.90 17.00
C GLU A 633 -24.48 -43.80 17.43
N VAL A 634 -24.12 -44.52 18.49
CA VAL A 634 -22.78 -44.50 19.10
C VAL A 634 -22.18 -45.89 19.01
N SER A 635 -20.92 -45.98 18.56
CA SER A 635 -20.18 -47.24 18.47
C SER A 635 -19.20 -47.37 19.62
N TYR A 636 -19.12 -48.58 20.19
CA TYR A 636 -18.27 -48.96 21.31
C TYR A 636 -17.31 -50.08 20.88
N SER A 637 -16.13 -50.12 21.49
CA SER A 637 -15.10 -51.13 21.20
C SER A 637 -14.37 -51.50 22.49
N TYR A 638 -14.36 -52.78 22.84
CA TYR A 638 -13.73 -53.29 24.06
C TYR A 638 -12.74 -54.41 23.79
N ARG A 639 -11.65 -54.40 24.58
CA ARG A 639 -10.79 -55.57 24.80
C ARG A 639 -11.11 -56.16 26.18
N ILE A 640 -11.43 -57.44 26.22
CA ILE A 640 -11.91 -58.12 27.44
C ILE A 640 -11.02 -59.34 27.73
N ILE A 641 -10.41 -59.37 28.91
CA ILE A 641 -9.49 -60.44 29.35
C ILE A 641 -9.99 -61.07 30.66
N LYS A 642 -10.04 -62.39 30.72
CA LYS A 642 -10.44 -63.15 31.91
C LYS A 642 -9.38 -63.07 33.00
N SER A 643 -9.85 -62.90 34.24
CA SER A 643 -9.03 -62.80 35.45
C SER A 643 -9.54 -63.77 36.53
N TYR A 644 -8.99 -63.68 37.76
CA TYR A 644 -9.24 -64.60 38.86
C TYR A 644 -10.71 -64.69 39.29
N ASP A 645 -11.43 -63.56 39.34
CA ASP A 645 -12.80 -63.44 39.85
C ASP A 645 -13.79 -62.79 38.86
N GLY A 646 -13.41 -62.70 37.58
CA GLY A 646 -14.21 -62.06 36.55
C GLY A 646 -13.39 -61.66 35.32
N TYR A 647 -13.62 -60.44 34.83
CA TYR A 647 -13.00 -59.93 33.60
C TYR A 647 -12.46 -58.51 33.80
N LEU A 648 -11.32 -58.23 33.16
CA LEU A 648 -10.75 -56.91 33.02
C LEU A 648 -11.07 -56.39 31.62
N ILE A 649 -11.56 -55.15 31.54
CA ILE A 649 -12.02 -54.50 30.30
C ILE A 649 -11.19 -53.25 30.06
N ALA A 650 -10.79 -53.06 28.81
CA ALA A 650 -10.24 -51.81 28.31
C ALA A 650 -11.11 -51.27 27.17
N LYS A 651 -11.48 -49.99 27.25
CA LYS A 651 -12.09 -49.29 26.12
C LYS A 651 -11.04 -49.02 25.05
N ILE A 652 -11.39 -49.29 23.80
CA ILE A 652 -10.52 -49.10 22.66
C ILE A 652 -10.96 -47.83 21.93
N GLY A 653 -10.08 -46.81 21.96
CA GLY A 653 -10.33 -45.53 21.33
C GLY A 653 -10.29 -45.58 19.80
N TYR A 654 -10.76 -44.49 19.17
CA TYR A 654 -10.83 -44.36 17.72
C TYR A 654 -9.47 -44.62 17.04
N ARG A 655 -9.47 -45.49 16.01
CA ARG A 655 -8.29 -45.95 15.24
C ARG A 655 -7.26 -46.80 15.99
N ILE A 656 -7.49 -47.17 17.26
CA ILE A 656 -6.61 -48.09 17.99
C ILE A 656 -6.97 -49.55 17.63
N PRO A 657 -6.01 -50.39 17.18
CA PRO A 657 -6.31 -51.77 16.81
C PRO A 657 -6.51 -52.67 18.05
N GLY A 658 -7.76 -52.79 18.52
CA GLY A 658 -8.10 -53.59 19.72
C GLY A 658 -7.93 -55.11 19.58
N ASN A 659 -7.78 -55.61 18.35
CA ASN A 659 -7.52 -57.02 18.04
C ASN A 659 -6.02 -57.40 18.10
N ILE A 660 -5.13 -56.50 18.53
CA ILE A 660 -3.70 -56.77 18.55
C ILE A 660 -3.37 -58.01 19.40
N GLY A 661 -2.49 -58.87 18.87
CA GLY A 661 -2.10 -60.13 19.51
C GLY A 661 -3.16 -61.25 19.47
N LEU A 662 -4.37 -61.00 18.95
CA LEU A 662 -5.43 -62.02 18.84
C LEU A 662 -5.50 -62.62 17.45
N VAL A 663 -5.97 -63.87 17.42
CA VAL A 663 -6.37 -64.53 16.17
C VAL A 663 -7.75 -64.00 15.77
N ALA A 664 -7.87 -63.48 14.55
CA ALA A 664 -9.14 -63.02 14.00
C ALA A 664 -10.13 -64.20 13.87
N LEU A 665 -11.40 -63.96 14.20
CA LEU A 665 -12.46 -64.94 14.00
C LEU A 665 -12.94 -64.90 12.55
N SER A 666 -13.12 -66.06 11.93
CA SER A 666 -13.61 -66.17 10.55
C SER A 666 -14.49 -67.42 10.42
N PRO A 667 -15.83 -67.28 10.40
CA PRO A 667 -16.59 -66.02 10.43
C PRO A 667 -16.56 -65.33 11.81
N THR A 668 -16.79 -64.02 11.83
CA THR A 668 -17.04 -63.27 13.08
C THR A 668 -18.34 -63.71 13.72
N ILE A 669 -18.44 -63.61 15.04
CA ILE A 669 -19.69 -63.89 15.75
C ILE A 669 -20.50 -62.59 15.76
N GLU A 670 -21.68 -62.61 15.15
CA GLU A 670 -22.60 -61.46 15.11
C GLU A 670 -23.87 -61.78 15.91
N ALA A 671 -24.37 -60.79 16.64
CA ALA A 671 -25.60 -60.90 17.41
C ALA A 671 -26.41 -59.60 17.30
N ASP A 672 -27.71 -59.75 17.08
CA ASP A 672 -28.69 -58.66 17.26
C ASP A 672 -28.96 -58.53 18.76
N ILE A 673 -28.65 -57.35 19.30
CA ILE A 673 -28.78 -57.03 20.73
C ILE A 673 -29.90 -56.04 21.00
N SER A 674 -30.75 -55.75 20.00
CA SER A 674 -31.82 -54.74 20.09
C SER A 674 -32.85 -55.01 21.18
N ASN A 675 -33.05 -56.28 21.56
CA ASN A 675 -33.98 -56.70 22.61
C ASN A 675 -33.26 -57.14 23.90
N ASN A 676 -31.96 -56.88 24.04
CA ASN A 676 -31.19 -57.33 25.19
C ASN A 676 -31.10 -56.23 26.25
N GLU A 677 -31.72 -56.46 27.41
CA GLU A 677 -31.77 -55.49 28.53
C GLU A 677 -30.39 -55.07 29.04
N LEU A 678 -29.35 -55.89 28.85
CA LEU A 678 -27.99 -55.54 29.25
C LEU A 678 -27.39 -54.39 28.42
N PHE A 679 -27.93 -54.15 27.22
CA PHE A 679 -27.52 -53.08 26.32
C PHE A 679 -28.53 -51.92 26.28
N HIS A 680 -29.47 -51.91 27.23
CA HIS A 680 -30.37 -50.80 27.44
C HIS A 680 -29.86 -49.94 28.60
N HIS A 681 -29.71 -48.64 28.37
CA HIS A 681 -29.36 -47.68 29.40
C HIS A 681 -30.29 -46.47 29.33
N SER A 682 -30.93 -46.20 30.46
CA SER A 682 -31.74 -45.02 30.69
C SER A 682 -31.21 -44.28 31.91
N SER A 683 -30.73 -43.05 31.72
CA SER A 683 -30.38 -42.15 32.82
C SER A 683 -31.62 -41.38 33.28
N SER A 684 -31.76 -41.22 34.60
CA SER A 684 -32.89 -40.52 35.23
C SER A 684 -32.67 -39.01 35.31
#